data_AF-A0A377GCT4-F1
#
_entry.id   AF-A0A377GCT4-F1
#
_cell.length_a   1.000
_cell.length_b   1.000
_cell.length_c   1.000
_cell.angle_alpha   90.00
_cell.angle_beta   90.00
_cell.angle_gamma   90.00
#
_symmetry.space_group_name_H-M   'P 1'
#
loop_
_entity.id
_entity.type
_entity.pdbx_description
1 polymer ?
#
loop_
_entity_poly.entity_id
_entity_poly.type
_entity_poly.pdbx_seq_one_letter_code
_entity_poly.pdbx_strand_id
1 'polypeptide(L)'
;MQSKSERFKQWRGSQFDAEQNALKSALLISDYVSSVESFELIRDQAELKFQEFEQFKARSFGTVVFAKLFIDEAISHLSENAVKEKKLLTQSSMILSEVYQNWKNNTKENVLTLIKNIEELFRLNTQPFTDKQHYQSFLLSSYMLFHIVMQGIMQVEKDWRARLLVSVFFDLGEIKIKILSFLQKTEEKIKGVAQLEKLSQADNDPLKPAKERLNQRYLKVLGITPSTTKKLLRSPDFYKIKPQAPGEGKPLIASKNQLPKQSIFDSLTVLEEDIEKASSGLVSLIMLQKLKNALDEKMEKVGKLIAAIDENDKKIIGRKNFLELLEDEKESFQFVLEETEKHQRKEFLEKIEQLKCSVESPTLSSGVIHGVSWVATPITAVYRTTTPQSVQEIIGSTLPASLESECKRNFKTFANQLFLDLQSKLDKKNRQINIINHRSFSQDEILLQLIKNERLEHLVLLKKANDSIKDAVQSCRNLLFTIKQNLLVLDTLQGNSQTLREFVHLHNGFLVKISNFLAQYFAYFKTQTAKMIDDAVVLQAKIGQLASEYQQAVNQRMRQIESTPHLDDSLKIYMKTQLILETQELIEEKRHYVKPSKRAVRLLINNLSSLWAEKTQPHDELAKQKEQEEEQTIFSM
;
A
#
# COMPACT_ATOMS: atom_id res chain seq x y z
N MET A 1 -31.62 -2.13 -20.13
CA MET A 1 -30.29 -2.66 -20.48
C MET A 1 -30.47 -3.48 -21.75
N GLN A 2 -29.69 -3.23 -22.80
CA GLN A 2 -29.91 -3.92 -24.09
C GLN A 2 -29.42 -5.37 -24.03
N SER A 3 -30.20 -6.29 -24.57
CA SER A 3 -29.79 -7.70 -24.67
C SER A 3 -28.63 -7.89 -25.66
N LYS A 4 -27.88 -9.00 -25.53
CA LYS A 4 -26.80 -9.36 -26.47
C LYS A 4 -27.31 -9.47 -27.92
N SER A 5 -28.54 -9.95 -28.11
CA SER A 5 -29.22 -10.03 -29.41
C SER A 5 -29.54 -8.63 -29.97
N GLU A 6 -30.03 -7.72 -29.14
CA GLU A 6 -30.30 -6.32 -29.54
C GLU A 6 -29.03 -5.58 -29.94
N ARG A 7 -27.94 -5.73 -29.16
CA ARG A 7 -26.63 -5.14 -29.49
C ARG A 7 -26.09 -5.69 -30.81
N PHE A 8 -26.24 -6.99 -31.05
CA PHE A 8 -25.85 -7.60 -32.33
C PHE A 8 -26.71 -7.07 -33.50
N LYS A 9 -28.01 -6.94 -33.31
CA LYS A 9 -28.92 -6.34 -34.31
C LYS A 9 -28.58 -4.90 -34.63
N GLN A 10 -28.26 -4.09 -33.62
CA GLN A 10 -27.81 -2.71 -33.81
C GLN A 10 -26.50 -2.62 -34.58
N TRP A 11 -25.55 -3.50 -34.30
CA TRP A 11 -24.26 -3.51 -34.98
C TRP A 11 -24.35 -4.04 -36.43
N ARG A 12 -25.09 -5.13 -36.67
CA ARG A 12 -25.13 -5.78 -37.99
C ARG A 12 -26.20 -5.24 -38.92
N GLY A 13 -27.22 -4.57 -38.41
CA GLY A 13 -28.29 -3.98 -39.20
C GLY A 13 -28.93 -5.00 -40.14
N SER A 14 -28.83 -4.79 -41.44
CA SER A 14 -29.41 -5.66 -42.47
C SER A 14 -28.78 -7.06 -42.55
N GLN A 15 -27.58 -7.27 -41.99
CA GLN A 15 -26.91 -8.59 -41.99
C GLN A 15 -27.33 -9.47 -40.80
N PHE A 16 -28.15 -8.95 -39.88
CA PHE A 16 -28.55 -9.66 -38.66
C PHE A 16 -29.14 -11.04 -38.94
N ASP A 17 -30.08 -11.16 -39.88
CA ASP A 17 -30.77 -12.42 -40.17
C ASP A 17 -29.86 -13.45 -40.85
N ALA A 18 -28.89 -12.98 -41.66
CA ALA A 18 -27.95 -13.86 -42.36
C ALA A 18 -26.87 -14.46 -41.43
N GLU A 19 -26.59 -13.81 -40.31
CA GLU A 19 -25.46 -14.13 -39.42
C GLU A 19 -25.90 -14.79 -38.09
N GLN A 20 -27.11 -15.34 -38.04
CA GLN A 20 -27.69 -15.93 -36.83
C GLN A 20 -26.85 -17.06 -36.23
N ASN A 21 -26.11 -17.82 -37.03
CA ASN A 21 -25.25 -18.89 -36.51
C ASN A 21 -24.09 -18.34 -35.68
N ALA A 22 -23.51 -17.19 -36.06
CA ALA A 22 -22.46 -16.54 -35.28
C ALA A 22 -23.01 -16.00 -33.95
N LEU A 23 -24.22 -15.40 -33.98
CA LEU A 23 -24.91 -14.97 -32.77
C LEU A 23 -25.22 -16.14 -31.83
N LYS A 24 -25.75 -17.25 -32.35
CA LYS A 24 -26.06 -18.45 -31.54
C LYS A 24 -24.82 -19.04 -30.88
N SER A 25 -23.69 -19.13 -31.60
CA SER A 25 -22.41 -19.52 -31.00
C SER A 25 -21.94 -18.53 -29.92
N ALA A 26 -22.10 -17.23 -30.13
CA ALA A 26 -21.73 -16.21 -29.13
C ALA A 26 -22.59 -16.28 -27.86
N LEU A 27 -23.90 -16.52 -28.02
CA LEU A 27 -24.83 -16.71 -26.90
C LEU A 27 -24.49 -17.98 -26.13
N LEU A 28 -24.17 -19.08 -26.81
CA LEU A 28 -23.74 -20.33 -26.17
C LEU A 28 -22.49 -20.14 -25.30
N ILE A 29 -21.50 -19.36 -25.76
CA ILE A 29 -20.31 -19.02 -24.96
C ILE A 29 -20.72 -18.15 -23.76
N SER A 30 -21.54 -17.12 -23.99
CA SER A 30 -22.03 -16.22 -22.94
C SER A 30 -22.82 -16.94 -21.85
N ASP A 31 -23.70 -17.86 -22.22
CA ASP A 31 -24.55 -18.61 -21.30
C ASP A 31 -23.71 -19.54 -20.43
N TYR A 32 -22.67 -20.15 -20.99
CA TYR A 32 -21.70 -20.93 -20.21
C TYR A 32 -20.92 -20.05 -19.22
N VAL A 33 -20.38 -18.91 -19.66
CA VAL A 33 -19.65 -18.00 -18.77
C VAL A 33 -20.55 -17.46 -17.65
N SER A 34 -21.84 -17.27 -17.92
CA SER A 34 -22.81 -16.78 -16.93
C SER A 34 -23.27 -17.86 -15.94
N SER A 35 -23.11 -19.15 -16.27
CA SER A 35 -23.53 -20.27 -15.41
C SER A 35 -22.44 -20.76 -14.45
N VAL A 36 -21.19 -20.32 -14.65
CA VAL A 36 -20.05 -20.73 -13.82
C VAL A 36 -19.77 -19.71 -12.72
N GLU A 37 -19.61 -20.19 -11.49
CA GLU A 37 -19.31 -19.34 -10.33
C GLU A 37 -17.80 -19.08 -10.15
N SER A 38 -16.93 -19.88 -10.79
CA SER A 38 -15.48 -19.85 -10.59
C SER A 38 -14.70 -20.05 -11.88
N PHE A 39 -13.49 -19.47 -11.94
CA PHE A 39 -12.63 -19.58 -13.11
C PHE A 39 -11.99 -20.99 -13.24
N GLU A 40 -11.89 -21.73 -12.14
CA GLU A 40 -11.38 -23.11 -12.15
C GLU A 40 -12.25 -24.03 -13.02
N LEU A 41 -13.58 -23.87 -12.96
CA LEU A 41 -14.51 -24.61 -13.81
C LEU A 41 -14.30 -24.29 -15.30
N ILE A 42 -14.06 -23.02 -15.64
CA ILE A 42 -13.72 -22.62 -17.01
C ILE A 42 -12.42 -23.29 -17.45
N ARG A 43 -11.38 -23.26 -16.62
CA ARG A 43 -10.08 -23.85 -16.95
C ARG A 43 -10.17 -25.35 -17.18
N ASP A 44 -10.85 -26.06 -16.30
CA ASP A 44 -10.88 -27.52 -16.30
C ASP A 44 -11.80 -28.08 -17.41
N GLN A 45 -12.80 -27.30 -17.86
CA GLN A 45 -13.73 -27.70 -18.94
C GLN A 45 -13.44 -27.02 -20.30
N ALA A 46 -12.40 -26.19 -20.41
CA ALA A 46 -12.13 -25.36 -21.58
C ALA A 46 -12.06 -26.16 -22.90
N GLU A 47 -11.39 -27.32 -22.90
CA GLU A 47 -11.24 -28.16 -24.11
C GLU A 47 -12.57 -28.75 -24.56
N LEU A 48 -13.37 -29.28 -23.64
CA LEU A 48 -14.68 -29.85 -23.91
C LEU A 48 -15.64 -28.77 -24.43
N LYS A 49 -15.69 -27.62 -23.75
CA LYS A 49 -16.54 -26.49 -24.15
C LYS A 49 -16.15 -25.91 -25.50
N PHE A 50 -14.86 -25.86 -25.80
CA PHE A 50 -14.37 -25.42 -27.10
C PHE A 50 -14.90 -26.29 -28.25
N GLN A 51 -15.11 -27.59 -28.04
CA GLN A 51 -15.76 -28.47 -29.02
C GLN A 51 -17.26 -28.21 -29.10
N GLU A 52 -17.94 -28.05 -27.96
CA GLU A 52 -19.38 -27.74 -27.90
C GLU A 52 -19.73 -26.42 -28.60
N PHE A 53 -18.87 -25.41 -28.52
CA PHE A 53 -19.10 -24.11 -29.18
C PHE A 53 -19.11 -24.18 -30.73
N GLU A 54 -18.70 -25.31 -31.31
CA GLU A 54 -18.81 -25.59 -32.74
C GLU A 54 -20.20 -26.12 -33.16
N GLN A 55 -21.16 -26.25 -32.23
CA GLN A 55 -22.52 -26.75 -32.51
C GLN A 55 -23.18 -26.09 -33.74
N PHE A 56 -22.98 -24.79 -33.93
CA PHE A 56 -23.56 -24.02 -35.05
C PHE A 56 -22.59 -23.81 -36.23
N LYS A 57 -21.45 -24.52 -36.25
CA LYS A 57 -20.39 -24.43 -37.29
C LYS A 57 -19.85 -23.02 -37.52
N ALA A 58 -19.90 -22.18 -36.50
CA ALA A 58 -19.57 -20.77 -36.57
C ALA A 58 -18.70 -20.31 -35.39
N ARG A 59 -17.99 -21.22 -34.70
CA ARG A 59 -17.26 -20.89 -33.46
C ARG A 59 -16.30 -19.73 -33.63
N SER A 60 -15.53 -19.69 -34.71
CA SER A 60 -14.54 -18.62 -34.96
C SER A 60 -15.21 -17.24 -35.05
N PHE A 61 -16.28 -17.13 -35.84
CA PHE A 61 -17.06 -15.89 -35.95
C PHE A 61 -17.84 -15.60 -34.66
N GLY A 62 -18.42 -16.61 -34.03
CA GLY A 62 -19.12 -16.50 -32.75
C GLY A 62 -18.20 -16.06 -31.60
N THR A 63 -16.92 -16.40 -31.63
CA THR A 63 -15.92 -15.93 -30.66
C THR A 63 -15.67 -14.44 -30.82
N VAL A 64 -15.55 -13.95 -32.06
CA VAL A 64 -15.39 -12.51 -32.33
C VAL A 64 -16.65 -11.74 -31.92
N VAL A 65 -17.83 -12.28 -32.22
CA VAL A 65 -19.11 -11.71 -31.79
C VAL A 65 -19.23 -11.69 -30.27
N PHE A 66 -18.91 -12.79 -29.59
CA PHE A 66 -18.87 -12.86 -28.13
C PHE A 66 -17.95 -11.78 -27.54
N ALA A 67 -16.72 -11.69 -28.05
CA ALA A 67 -15.73 -10.72 -27.61
C ALA A 67 -16.24 -9.29 -27.75
N LYS A 68 -16.81 -8.95 -28.91
CA LYS A 68 -17.34 -7.62 -29.15
C LYS A 68 -18.52 -7.30 -28.24
N LEU A 69 -19.47 -8.24 -28.07
CA LEU A 69 -20.67 -8.01 -27.28
C LEU A 69 -20.35 -7.80 -25.80
N PHE A 70 -19.46 -8.60 -25.20
CA PHE A 70 -19.10 -8.38 -23.79
C PHE A 70 -18.27 -7.11 -23.59
N ILE A 71 -17.46 -6.70 -24.59
CA ILE A 71 -16.73 -5.42 -24.54
C ILE A 71 -17.70 -4.24 -24.65
N ASP A 72 -18.66 -4.27 -25.57
CA ASP A 72 -19.68 -3.22 -25.72
C ASP A 72 -20.58 -3.13 -24.47
N GLU A 73 -20.87 -4.27 -23.86
CA GLU A 73 -21.54 -4.35 -22.56
C GLU A 73 -20.68 -3.69 -21.48
N ALA A 74 -19.41 -4.08 -21.37
CA ALA A 74 -18.47 -3.50 -20.42
C ALA A 74 -18.34 -1.97 -20.54
N ILE A 75 -18.23 -1.44 -21.77
CA ILE A 75 -18.16 0.01 -22.03
C ILE A 75 -19.37 0.75 -21.45
N SER A 76 -20.57 0.15 -21.50
CA SER A 76 -21.78 0.76 -20.94
C SER A 76 -21.84 0.76 -19.41
N HIS A 77 -20.96 0.00 -18.73
CA HIS A 77 -20.87 -0.09 -17.27
C HIS A 77 -19.61 0.54 -16.68
N LEU A 78 -18.75 1.13 -17.51
CA LEU A 78 -17.58 1.85 -17.05
C LEU A 78 -17.97 3.14 -16.33
N SER A 79 -17.25 3.45 -15.24
CA SER A 79 -17.40 4.74 -14.55
C SER A 79 -16.95 5.91 -15.44
N GLU A 80 -17.49 7.11 -15.20
CA GLU A 80 -17.07 8.32 -15.93
C GLU A 80 -15.56 8.62 -15.76
N ASN A 81 -14.98 8.18 -14.65
CA ASN A 81 -13.55 8.34 -14.34
C ASN A 81 -12.63 7.34 -15.07
N ALA A 82 -13.19 6.28 -15.67
CA ALA A 82 -12.43 5.24 -16.38
C ALA A 82 -12.15 5.61 -17.85
N VAL A 83 -11.65 6.83 -18.08
CA VAL A 83 -11.47 7.41 -19.43
C VAL A 83 -10.49 6.59 -20.27
N LYS A 84 -9.42 6.08 -19.66
CA LYS A 84 -8.37 5.30 -20.35
C LYS A 84 -8.86 3.92 -20.76
N GLU A 85 -9.55 3.24 -19.86
CA GLU A 85 -10.15 1.92 -20.07
C GLU A 85 -11.25 2.00 -21.13
N LYS A 86 -12.09 3.04 -21.07
CA LYS A 86 -13.11 3.29 -22.07
C LYS A 86 -12.51 3.48 -23.45
N LYS A 87 -11.40 4.23 -23.58
CA LYS A 87 -10.68 4.39 -24.84
C LYS A 87 -10.17 3.05 -25.38
N LEU A 88 -9.46 2.27 -24.55
CA LEU A 88 -8.91 0.97 -24.94
C LEU A 88 -9.99 -0.04 -25.35
N LEU A 89 -11.07 -0.14 -24.58
CA LEU A 89 -12.18 -1.04 -24.89
C LEU A 89 -12.92 -0.59 -26.16
N THR A 90 -13.12 0.71 -26.36
CA THR A 90 -13.75 1.24 -27.59
C THR A 90 -12.90 0.91 -28.81
N GLN A 91 -11.58 1.11 -28.73
CA GLN A 91 -10.66 0.76 -29.80
C GLN A 91 -10.68 -0.74 -30.08
N SER A 92 -10.67 -1.59 -29.04
CA SER A 92 -10.77 -3.04 -29.20
C SER A 92 -12.11 -3.47 -29.84
N SER A 93 -13.22 -2.85 -29.47
CA SER A 93 -14.54 -3.10 -30.08
C SER A 93 -14.57 -2.73 -31.57
N MET A 94 -13.94 -1.61 -31.94
CA MET A 94 -13.79 -1.22 -33.35
C MET A 94 -12.97 -2.25 -34.14
N ILE A 95 -11.81 -2.66 -33.61
CA ILE A 95 -10.95 -3.66 -34.29
C ILE A 95 -11.69 -4.99 -34.45
N LEU A 96 -12.40 -5.46 -33.43
CA LEU A 96 -13.22 -6.68 -33.53
C LEU A 96 -14.30 -6.55 -34.61
N SER A 97 -14.85 -5.35 -34.80
CA SER A 97 -15.82 -5.08 -35.86
C SER A 97 -15.19 -5.22 -37.24
N GLU A 98 -14.00 -4.67 -37.44
CA GLU A 98 -13.25 -4.77 -38.69
C GLU A 98 -12.82 -6.21 -38.98
N VAL A 99 -12.28 -6.92 -37.98
CA VAL A 99 -11.87 -8.32 -38.13
C VAL A 99 -13.05 -9.20 -38.50
N TYR A 100 -14.23 -8.96 -37.92
CA TYR A 100 -15.43 -9.71 -38.26
C TYR A 100 -15.91 -9.45 -39.70
N GLN A 101 -15.92 -8.18 -40.12
CA GLN A 101 -16.42 -7.78 -41.44
C GLN A 101 -15.45 -8.12 -42.58
N ASN A 102 -14.15 -7.95 -42.35
CA ASN A 102 -13.12 -8.20 -43.36
C ASN A 102 -11.82 -8.68 -42.72
N TRP A 103 -11.82 -9.93 -42.29
CA TRP A 103 -10.66 -10.57 -41.67
C TRP A 103 -9.41 -10.63 -42.55
N LYS A 104 -9.49 -10.36 -43.86
CA LYS A 104 -8.34 -10.36 -44.79
C LYS A 104 -7.60 -9.03 -44.83
N ASN A 105 -8.19 -7.95 -44.33
CA ASN A 105 -7.60 -6.62 -44.35
C ASN A 105 -6.92 -6.31 -43.01
N ASN A 106 -5.66 -5.87 -43.06
CA ASN A 106 -4.87 -5.43 -41.90
C ASN A 106 -4.90 -6.38 -40.68
N THR A 107 -5.14 -7.68 -40.89
CA THR A 107 -5.37 -8.68 -39.83
C THR A 107 -4.22 -8.73 -38.84
N LYS A 108 -2.99 -8.64 -39.34
CA LYS A 108 -1.78 -8.65 -38.51
C LYS A 108 -1.72 -7.44 -37.57
N GLU A 109 -1.91 -6.23 -38.11
CA GLU A 109 -1.93 -4.99 -37.32
C GLU A 109 -3.10 -5.00 -36.32
N ASN A 110 -4.27 -5.46 -36.74
CA ASN A 110 -5.47 -5.55 -35.91
C ASN A 110 -5.29 -6.50 -34.73
N VAL A 111 -4.75 -7.71 -34.94
CA VAL A 111 -4.47 -8.67 -33.87
C VAL A 111 -3.38 -8.16 -32.93
N LEU A 112 -2.28 -7.60 -33.46
CA LEU A 112 -1.21 -7.04 -32.62
C LEU A 112 -1.69 -5.85 -31.79
N THR A 113 -2.58 -5.02 -32.35
CA THR A 113 -3.18 -3.89 -31.64
C THR A 113 -4.14 -4.36 -30.55
N LEU A 114 -4.96 -5.39 -30.80
CA LEU A 114 -5.80 -6.00 -29.76
C LEU A 114 -4.97 -6.54 -28.60
N ILE A 115 -3.87 -7.25 -28.90
CA ILE A 115 -2.94 -7.75 -27.90
C ILE A 115 -2.33 -6.59 -27.09
N LYS A 116 -1.89 -5.53 -27.77
CA LYS A 116 -1.35 -4.32 -27.12
C LYS A 116 -2.39 -3.65 -26.22
N ASN A 117 -3.63 -3.49 -26.69
CA ASN A 117 -4.71 -2.90 -25.89
C ASN A 117 -5.00 -3.73 -24.64
N ILE A 118 -4.98 -5.06 -24.75
CA ILE A 118 -5.15 -5.97 -23.60
C ILE A 118 -3.98 -5.83 -22.62
N GLU A 119 -2.74 -5.76 -23.12
CA GLU A 119 -1.55 -5.51 -22.29
C GLU A 119 -1.66 -4.19 -21.52
N GLU A 120 -2.07 -3.11 -22.20
CA GLU A 120 -2.29 -1.80 -21.60
C GLU A 120 -3.42 -1.85 -20.58
N LEU A 121 -4.53 -2.53 -20.87
CA LEU A 121 -5.65 -2.68 -19.93
C LEU A 121 -5.25 -3.46 -18.67
N PHE A 122 -4.35 -4.44 -18.77
CA PHE A 122 -3.78 -5.10 -17.59
C PHE A 122 -2.76 -4.23 -16.83
N ARG A 123 -2.10 -3.27 -17.48
CA ARG A 123 -1.17 -2.31 -16.82
C ARG A 123 -1.92 -1.24 -16.04
N LEU A 124 -3.13 -0.89 -16.47
CA LEU A 124 -4.05 -0.06 -15.70
C LEU A 124 -4.50 -0.88 -14.47
N ASN A 125 -3.78 -0.71 -13.35
CA ASN A 125 -4.08 -1.34 -12.05
C ASN A 125 -5.29 -0.67 -11.37
N THR A 126 -6.36 -0.46 -12.13
CA THR A 126 -7.61 0.17 -11.73
C THR A 126 -8.72 -0.87 -11.78
N GLN A 127 -9.72 -0.73 -10.91
CA GLN A 127 -11.00 -1.43 -11.03
C GLN A 127 -11.95 -0.45 -11.73
N PRO A 128 -12.19 -0.60 -13.04
CA PRO A 128 -12.81 0.48 -13.83
C PRO A 128 -14.34 0.46 -13.78
N PHE A 129 -14.92 -0.62 -13.25
CA PHE A 129 -16.35 -0.80 -13.05
C PHE A 129 -16.75 -0.40 -11.62
N THR A 130 -17.81 0.39 -11.50
CA THR A 130 -18.44 0.73 -10.21
C THR A 130 -19.11 -0.47 -9.56
N ASP A 131 -19.61 -1.40 -10.37
CA ASP A 131 -20.26 -2.61 -9.90
C ASP A 131 -19.31 -3.83 -9.99
N LYS A 132 -19.19 -4.54 -8.87
CA LYS A 132 -18.34 -5.72 -8.70
C LYS A 132 -18.82 -6.90 -9.55
N GLN A 133 -20.14 -7.09 -9.69
CA GLN A 133 -20.69 -8.20 -10.47
C GLN A 133 -20.37 -8.03 -11.96
N HIS A 134 -20.47 -6.80 -12.46
CA HIS A 134 -20.07 -6.46 -13.83
C HIS A 134 -18.56 -6.68 -14.05
N TYR A 135 -17.72 -6.35 -13.07
CA TYR A 135 -16.29 -6.60 -13.17
C TYR A 135 -15.94 -8.09 -13.18
N GLN A 136 -16.57 -8.88 -12.30
CA GLN A 136 -16.37 -10.33 -12.25
C GLN A 136 -16.83 -11.00 -13.55
N SER A 137 -17.98 -10.60 -14.09
CA SER A 137 -18.48 -11.09 -15.38
C SER A 137 -17.53 -10.74 -16.53
N PHE A 138 -16.97 -9.53 -16.54
CA PHE A 138 -15.96 -9.12 -17.52
C PHE A 138 -14.68 -9.96 -17.44
N LEU A 139 -14.19 -10.23 -16.22
CA LEU A 139 -13.00 -11.06 -16.01
C LEU A 139 -13.23 -12.52 -16.43
N LEU A 140 -14.36 -13.13 -16.07
CA LEU A 140 -14.70 -14.50 -16.48
C LEU A 140 -14.89 -14.60 -18.00
N SER A 141 -15.53 -13.61 -18.62
CA SER A 141 -15.69 -13.52 -20.08
C SER A 141 -14.35 -13.41 -20.79
N SER A 142 -13.44 -12.58 -20.28
CA SER A 142 -12.08 -12.44 -20.79
C SER A 142 -11.28 -13.74 -20.62
N TYR A 143 -11.42 -14.41 -19.47
CA TYR A 143 -10.76 -15.69 -19.20
C TYR A 143 -11.20 -16.78 -20.17
N MET A 144 -12.51 -16.90 -20.41
CA MET A 144 -13.06 -17.84 -21.41
C MET A 144 -12.57 -17.51 -22.82
N LEU A 145 -12.56 -16.22 -23.21
CA LEU A 145 -12.04 -15.80 -24.52
C LEU A 145 -10.59 -16.27 -24.71
N PHE A 146 -9.72 -16.07 -23.72
CA PHE A 146 -8.32 -16.50 -23.81
C PHE A 146 -8.18 -18.02 -23.89
N HIS A 147 -9.02 -18.78 -23.19
CA HIS A 147 -9.06 -20.24 -23.34
C HIS A 147 -9.50 -20.68 -24.74
N ILE A 148 -10.52 -20.03 -25.33
CA ILE A 148 -10.95 -20.32 -26.71
C ILE A 148 -9.82 -20.02 -27.69
N VAL A 149 -9.14 -18.88 -27.54
CA VAL A 149 -8.00 -18.52 -28.40
C VAL A 149 -6.85 -19.52 -28.23
N MET A 150 -6.53 -19.92 -27.00
CA MET A 150 -5.49 -20.91 -26.72
C MET A 150 -5.79 -22.26 -27.37
N GLN A 151 -7.02 -22.77 -27.24
CA GLN A 151 -7.45 -24.01 -27.88
C GLN A 151 -7.41 -23.90 -29.41
N GLY A 152 -7.78 -22.74 -29.97
CA GLY A 152 -7.62 -22.44 -31.39
C GLY A 152 -6.17 -22.53 -31.86
N ILE A 153 -5.23 -21.92 -31.13
CA ILE A 153 -3.79 -22.01 -31.41
C ILE A 153 -3.32 -23.47 -31.36
N MET A 154 -3.74 -24.24 -30.36
CA MET A 154 -3.37 -25.66 -30.23
C MET A 154 -3.90 -26.51 -31.39
N GLN A 155 -5.10 -26.22 -31.93
CA GLN A 155 -5.60 -26.88 -33.13
C GLN A 155 -4.77 -26.53 -34.37
N VAL A 156 -4.40 -25.25 -34.54
CA VAL A 156 -3.53 -24.82 -35.64
C VAL A 156 -2.14 -25.46 -35.56
N GLU A 157 -1.58 -25.62 -34.36
CA GLU A 157 -0.28 -26.28 -34.16
C GLU A 157 -0.30 -27.77 -34.54
N LYS A 158 -1.44 -28.45 -34.36
CA LYS A 158 -1.63 -29.87 -34.72
C LYS A 158 -1.76 -30.08 -36.24
N ASP A 159 -2.25 -29.10 -36.98
CA ASP A 159 -2.33 -29.15 -38.45
C ASP A 159 -1.14 -28.43 -39.10
N TRP A 160 -0.22 -29.21 -39.67
CA TRP A 160 0.97 -28.68 -40.31
C TRP A 160 0.68 -27.68 -41.45
N ARG A 161 -0.44 -27.82 -42.17
CA ARG A 161 -0.82 -26.89 -43.26
C ARG A 161 -1.30 -25.56 -42.69
N ALA A 162 -2.15 -25.61 -41.67
CA ALA A 162 -2.62 -24.42 -40.97
C ALA A 162 -1.46 -23.69 -40.28
N ARG A 163 -0.57 -24.44 -39.62
CA ARG A 163 0.65 -23.89 -38.99
C ARG A 163 1.53 -23.14 -39.99
N LEU A 164 1.76 -23.72 -41.17
CA LEU A 164 2.60 -23.10 -42.19
C LEU A 164 1.96 -21.82 -42.72
N LEU A 165 0.66 -21.82 -43.02
CA LEU A 165 -0.07 -20.64 -43.49
C LEU A 165 -0.14 -19.51 -42.45
N VAL A 166 -0.33 -19.83 -41.19
CA VAL A 166 -0.44 -18.83 -40.12
C VAL A 166 0.93 -18.25 -39.74
N SER A 167 1.99 -19.06 -39.78
CA SER A 167 3.37 -18.63 -39.49
C SER A 167 3.92 -17.54 -40.43
N VAL A 168 3.35 -17.40 -41.62
CA VAL A 168 3.67 -16.32 -42.56
C VAL A 168 3.26 -14.95 -42.01
N PHE A 169 2.19 -14.91 -41.20
CA PHE A 169 1.61 -13.67 -40.69
C PHE A 169 1.88 -13.45 -39.21
N PHE A 170 2.00 -14.53 -38.43
CA PHE A 170 2.06 -14.50 -36.97
C PHE A 170 3.12 -15.43 -36.39
N ASP A 171 3.86 -14.96 -35.39
CA ASP A 171 4.60 -15.84 -34.48
C ASP A 171 3.62 -16.44 -33.47
N LEU A 172 3.16 -17.65 -33.75
CA LEU A 172 2.25 -18.38 -32.88
C LEU A 172 2.86 -18.67 -31.49
N GLY A 173 4.19 -18.81 -31.40
CA GLY A 173 4.88 -19.00 -30.14
C GLY A 173 4.79 -17.75 -29.26
N GLU A 174 5.06 -16.58 -29.85
CA GLU A 174 4.94 -15.30 -29.15
C GLU A 174 3.50 -15.04 -28.68
N ILE A 175 2.51 -15.24 -29.56
CA ILE A 175 1.10 -15.05 -29.21
C ILE A 175 0.69 -16.01 -28.10
N LYS A 176 1.09 -17.28 -28.16
CA LYS A 176 0.79 -18.27 -27.12
C LYS A 176 1.33 -17.87 -25.76
N ILE A 177 2.56 -17.36 -25.69
CA ILE A 177 3.17 -16.84 -24.45
C ILE A 177 2.35 -15.66 -23.92
N LYS A 178 1.92 -14.74 -24.78
CA LYS A 178 1.10 -13.60 -24.37
C LYS A 178 -0.27 -14.03 -23.84
N ILE A 179 -0.94 -14.97 -24.51
CA ILE A 179 -2.23 -15.51 -24.05
C ILE A 179 -2.10 -16.22 -22.70
N LEU A 180 -1.04 -17.02 -22.50
CA LEU A 180 -0.74 -17.63 -21.19
C LEU A 180 -0.52 -16.57 -20.10
N SER A 181 0.19 -15.47 -20.41
CA SER A 181 0.35 -14.34 -19.50
C SER A 181 -0.98 -13.67 -19.17
N PHE A 182 -1.88 -13.51 -20.15
CA PHE A 182 -3.21 -12.93 -19.93
C PHE A 182 -4.09 -13.82 -19.07
N LEU A 183 -4.08 -15.14 -19.30
CA LEU A 183 -4.76 -16.11 -18.44
C LEU A 183 -4.29 -15.96 -16.99
N GLN A 184 -2.98 -16.00 -16.75
CA GLN A 184 -2.42 -15.86 -15.39
C GLN A 184 -2.83 -14.53 -14.73
N LYS A 185 -2.69 -13.40 -15.44
CA LYS A 185 -3.07 -12.08 -14.91
C LYS A 185 -4.56 -11.97 -14.60
N THR A 186 -5.40 -12.64 -15.40
CA THR A 186 -6.85 -12.68 -15.16
C THR A 186 -7.16 -13.48 -13.90
N GLU A 187 -6.50 -14.63 -13.69
CA GLU A 187 -6.64 -15.42 -12.45
C GLU A 187 -6.23 -14.62 -11.21
N GLU A 188 -5.09 -13.91 -11.28
CA GLU A 188 -4.60 -13.05 -10.21
C GLU A 188 -5.64 -11.96 -9.88
N LYS A 189 -6.24 -11.32 -10.89
CA LYS A 189 -7.30 -10.33 -10.70
C LYS A 189 -8.57 -10.92 -10.10
N ILE A 190 -9.03 -12.09 -10.57
CA ILE A 190 -10.24 -12.76 -10.03
C ILE A 190 -10.03 -13.15 -8.56
N LYS A 191 -8.87 -13.73 -8.21
CA LYS A 191 -8.53 -14.07 -6.83
C LYS A 191 -8.43 -12.82 -5.93
N GLY A 192 -7.87 -11.74 -6.45
CA GLY A 192 -7.80 -10.46 -5.75
C GLY A 192 -9.18 -9.90 -5.39
N VAL A 193 -10.15 -9.96 -6.31
CA VAL A 193 -11.54 -9.54 -6.04
C VAL A 193 -12.18 -10.39 -4.95
N ALA A 194 -12.06 -11.71 -5.01
CA ALA A 194 -12.62 -12.63 -4.01
C ALA A 194 -11.99 -12.47 -2.61
N GLN A 195 -10.70 -12.12 -2.53
CA GLN A 195 -10.02 -11.82 -1.26
C GLN A 195 -10.47 -10.49 -0.67
N LEU A 196 -10.69 -9.47 -1.51
CA LEU A 196 -11.26 -8.19 -1.10
C LEU A 196 -12.70 -8.34 -0.60
N GLU A 197 -13.49 -9.28 -1.12
CA GLU A 197 -14.85 -9.57 -0.63
C GLU A 197 -14.88 -10.16 0.77
N LYS A 198 -13.96 -11.07 1.09
CA LYS A 198 -13.80 -11.60 2.46
C LYS A 198 -13.35 -10.52 3.46
N LEU A 199 -12.78 -9.42 2.98
CA LEU A 199 -12.31 -8.30 3.79
C LEU A 199 -13.29 -7.11 3.83
N SER A 200 -14.14 -6.95 2.80
CA SER A 200 -15.09 -5.83 2.67
C SER A 200 -16.38 -5.99 3.48
N GLN A 201 -16.64 -7.16 4.07
CA GLN A 201 -17.78 -7.36 4.99
C GLN A 201 -17.52 -6.78 6.41
N ALA A 202 -16.47 -5.99 6.62
CA ALA A 202 -16.20 -5.30 7.90
C ALA A 202 -15.65 -3.86 7.72
N ASP A 203 -16.54 -2.86 7.86
CA ASP A 203 -16.32 -1.40 7.99
C ASP A 203 -15.80 -0.57 6.79
N ASN A 204 -16.35 0.66 6.72
CA ASN A 204 -16.17 1.71 5.71
C ASN A 204 -14.78 2.40 5.65
N ASP A 205 -13.70 1.80 6.19
CA ASP A 205 -12.34 2.39 6.09
C ASP A 205 -11.48 1.57 5.10
N PRO A 206 -11.20 2.09 3.88
CA PRO A 206 -10.40 1.39 2.87
C PRO A 206 -8.97 1.10 3.32
N LEU A 207 -8.46 1.81 4.35
CA LEU A 207 -7.13 1.61 4.93
C LEU A 207 -7.14 0.63 6.10
N LYS A 208 -8.31 0.19 6.58
CA LYS A 208 -8.43 -0.75 7.71
C LYS A 208 -7.59 -2.01 7.54
N PRO A 209 -7.55 -2.67 6.36
CA PRO A 209 -6.73 -3.86 6.17
C PRO A 209 -5.24 -3.59 6.36
N ALA A 210 -4.74 -2.46 5.85
CA ALA A 210 -3.33 -2.08 5.99
C ALA A 210 -2.99 -1.70 7.43
N LYS A 211 -3.87 -0.92 8.09
CA LYS A 211 -3.72 -0.53 9.51
C LYS A 211 -3.74 -1.74 10.44
N GLU A 212 -4.66 -2.66 10.23
CA GLU A 212 -4.79 -3.88 11.05
C GLU A 212 -3.58 -4.81 10.87
N ARG A 213 -3.03 -4.90 9.65
CA ARG A 213 -1.79 -5.65 9.40
C ARG A 213 -0.55 -5.01 10.00
N LEU A 214 -0.44 -3.68 9.97
CA LEU A 214 0.60 -2.98 10.71
C LEU A 214 0.49 -3.26 12.22
N ASN A 215 -0.72 -3.19 12.79
CA ASN A 215 -0.95 -3.55 14.19
C ASN A 215 -0.54 -5.00 14.49
N GLN A 216 -0.90 -5.96 13.63
CA GLN A 216 -0.48 -7.36 13.79
C GLN A 216 1.04 -7.53 13.70
N ARG A 217 1.72 -6.78 12.84
CA ARG A 217 3.18 -6.75 12.77
C ARG A 217 3.76 -6.25 14.10
N TYR A 218 3.24 -5.16 14.65
CA TYR A 218 3.71 -4.61 15.93
C TYR A 218 3.48 -5.57 17.10
N LEU A 219 2.33 -6.27 17.12
CA LEU A 219 2.07 -7.31 18.10
C LEU A 219 3.08 -8.47 17.98
N LYS A 220 3.44 -8.88 16.76
CA LYS A 220 4.46 -9.92 16.53
C LYS A 220 5.86 -9.51 16.98
N VAL A 221 6.24 -8.24 16.79
CA VAL A 221 7.53 -7.71 17.27
C VAL A 221 7.65 -7.84 18.79
N LEU A 222 6.55 -7.66 19.51
CA LEU A 222 6.47 -7.87 20.95
C LEU A 222 6.26 -9.35 21.36
N GLY A 223 6.24 -10.29 20.41
CA GLY A 223 6.00 -11.72 20.68
C GLY A 223 4.55 -12.07 21.05
N ILE A 224 3.59 -11.17 20.83
CA ILE A 224 2.18 -11.36 21.16
C ILE A 224 1.50 -12.10 20.00
N THR A 225 1.11 -13.36 20.23
CA THR A 225 0.32 -14.14 19.26
C THR A 225 -1.16 -14.14 19.64
N PRO A 226 -2.10 -14.39 18.69
CA PRO A 226 -3.55 -14.38 18.95
C PRO A 226 -4.00 -15.30 20.10
N SER A 227 -3.25 -16.38 20.34
CA SER A 227 -3.46 -17.31 21.45
C SER A 227 -3.10 -16.71 22.81
N THR A 228 -2.13 -15.80 22.86
CA THR A 228 -1.70 -15.08 24.07
C THR A 228 -2.74 -14.02 24.46
N THR A 229 -3.34 -13.34 23.49
CA THR A 229 -4.37 -12.30 23.70
C THR A 229 -5.62 -12.86 24.40
N LYS A 230 -6.08 -14.07 24.03
CA LYS A 230 -7.20 -14.76 24.70
C LYS A 230 -6.91 -15.16 26.16
N LYS A 231 -5.63 -15.39 26.52
CA LYS A 231 -5.22 -15.64 27.91
C LYS A 231 -5.13 -14.35 28.72
N LEU A 232 -4.61 -13.26 28.15
CA LEU A 232 -4.56 -11.95 28.83
C LEU A 232 -5.96 -11.36 29.05
N LEU A 233 -6.89 -11.47 28.09
CA LEU A 233 -8.26 -10.97 28.25
C LEU A 233 -9.10 -11.77 29.28
N ARG A 234 -8.71 -13.00 29.63
CA ARG A 234 -9.43 -13.85 30.59
C ARG A 234 -9.13 -13.55 32.06
N SER A 235 -8.20 -12.65 32.37
CA SER A 235 -7.91 -12.24 33.75
C SER A 235 -8.07 -10.72 33.96
N PRO A 236 -9.30 -10.19 34.00
CA PRO A 236 -9.55 -8.78 34.34
C PRO A 236 -9.34 -8.46 35.82
N ASP A 237 -9.22 -9.47 36.70
CA ASP A 237 -9.30 -9.29 38.15
C ASP A 237 -7.99 -8.91 38.87
N PHE A 238 -6.89 -8.66 38.15
CA PHE A 238 -5.62 -8.27 38.79
C PHE A 238 -5.56 -6.81 39.25
N TYR A 239 -6.55 -5.97 38.94
CA TYR A 239 -6.52 -4.54 39.27
C TYR A 239 -7.05 -4.17 40.66
N LYS A 240 -7.26 -5.13 41.56
CA LYS A 240 -7.48 -4.83 42.98
C LYS A 240 -6.17 -5.02 43.74
N ILE A 241 -5.34 -3.98 43.76
CA ILE A 241 -4.37 -3.79 44.84
C ILE A 241 -5.19 -3.52 46.11
N LYS A 242 -5.69 -4.58 46.73
CA LYS A 242 -6.24 -4.51 48.09
C LYS A 242 -5.05 -4.35 49.05
N PRO A 243 -5.15 -3.49 50.07
CA PRO A 243 -4.21 -3.52 51.19
C PRO A 243 -4.32 -4.91 51.83
N GLN A 244 -3.29 -5.75 51.69
CA GLN A 244 -3.25 -7.05 52.37
C GLN A 244 -3.10 -6.83 53.88
N ALA A 245 -4.07 -7.32 54.64
CA ALA A 245 -3.88 -7.65 56.05
C ALA A 245 -3.15 -9.01 56.14
N PRO A 246 -2.29 -9.23 57.16
CA PRO A 246 -1.49 -10.43 57.26
C PRO A 246 -2.36 -11.59 57.77
N GLY A 247 -2.54 -12.63 56.95
CA GLY A 247 -3.25 -13.85 57.32
C GLY A 247 -2.86 -14.99 56.39
N GLU A 248 -2.41 -16.08 56.99
CA GLU A 248 -1.78 -17.27 56.43
C GLU A 248 -2.48 -17.90 55.21
N GLY A 249 -1.71 -18.28 54.19
CA GLY A 249 -2.19 -19.07 53.05
C GLY A 249 -1.09 -19.38 52.04
N LYS A 250 -0.84 -20.67 51.81
CA LYS A 250 0.23 -21.30 51.00
C LYS A 250 0.48 -20.68 49.61
N PRO A 251 1.75 -20.69 49.11
CA PRO A 251 2.05 -20.25 47.76
C PRO A 251 1.56 -21.29 46.73
N LEU A 252 0.61 -20.89 45.88
CA LEU A 252 0.26 -21.59 44.65
C LEU A 252 1.36 -21.33 43.61
N ILE A 253 2.22 -22.33 43.41
CA ILE A 253 3.18 -22.37 42.31
C ILE A 253 2.40 -22.50 41.00
N ALA A 254 2.27 -21.38 40.27
CA ALA A 254 1.81 -21.37 38.88
C ALA A 254 3.04 -21.38 37.96
N SER A 255 3.15 -22.48 37.21
CA SER A 255 4.06 -22.79 36.10
C SER A 255 4.81 -21.62 35.44
N LYS A 256 6.12 -21.59 35.66
CA LYS A 256 7.15 -20.98 34.80
C LYS A 256 7.07 -21.59 33.39
N ASN A 257 6.40 -20.92 32.46
CA ASN A 257 6.63 -21.11 31.03
C ASN A 257 7.02 -19.77 30.40
N GLN A 258 8.33 -19.55 30.36
CA GLN A 258 9.12 -18.77 29.40
C GLN A 258 8.36 -17.69 28.59
N LEU A 259 8.31 -16.46 29.12
CA LEU A 259 8.51 -15.26 28.29
C LEU A 259 10.00 -14.88 28.35
N PRO A 260 10.58 -14.31 27.28
CA PRO A 260 11.96 -13.84 27.30
C PRO A 260 12.11 -12.78 28.40
N LYS A 261 13.21 -12.85 29.17
CA LYS A 261 13.63 -11.84 30.17
C LYS A 261 14.07 -10.52 29.50
N GLN A 262 13.26 -9.94 28.62
CA GLN A 262 13.52 -8.61 28.07
C GLN A 262 12.68 -7.59 28.83
N SER A 263 13.32 -6.51 29.27
CA SER A 263 12.67 -5.39 29.93
C SER A 263 11.65 -4.76 28.99
N ILE A 264 10.50 -4.32 29.50
CA ILE A 264 9.44 -3.68 28.72
C ILE A 264 9.99 -2.49 27.93
N PHE A 265 10.97 -1.77 28.47
CA PHE A 265 11.61 -0.65 27.79
C PHE A 265 12.48 -1.09 26.60
N ASP A 266 13.07 -2.28 26.67
CA ASP A 266 13.84 -2.86 25.56
C ASP A 266 12.87 -3.30 24.46
N SER A 267 11.79 -3.98 24.83
CA SER A 267 10.72 -4.38 23.89
C SER A 267 10.06 -3.18 23.21
N LEU A 268 9.83 -2.09 23.94
CA LEU A 268 9.32 -0.84 23.38
C LEU A 268 10.33 -0.16 22.45
N THR A 269 11.63 -0.22 22.76
CA THR A 269 12.67 0.32 21.88
C THR A 269 12.70 -0.44 20.55
N VAL A 270 12.64 -1.79 20.60
CA VAL A 270 12.56 -2.62 19.39
C VAL A 270 11.29 -2.33 18.59
N LEU A 271 10.16 -2.10 19.27
CA LEU A 271 8.91 -1.70 18.61
C LEU A 271 9.03 -0.33 17.92
N GLU A 272 9.61 0.66 18.59
CA GLU A 272 9.84 1.99 18.02
C GLU A 272 10.74 1.92 16.77
N GLU A 273 11.81 1.13 16.81
CA GLU A 273 12.69 0.89 15.66
C GLU A 273 11.94 0.26 14.48
N ASP A 274 11.04 -0.69 14.73
CA ASP A 274 10.25 -1.32 13.67
C ASP A 274 9.20 -0.37 13.07
N ILE A 275 8.55 0.45 13.90
CA ILE A 275 7.63 1.52 13.46
C ILE A 275 8.38 2.55 12.61
N GLU A 276 9.59 2.94 13.01
CA GLU A 276 10.44 3.89 12.27
C GLU A 276 10.91 3.31 10.93
N LYS A 277 11.28 2.02 10.91
CA LYS A 277 11.59 1.30 9.68
C LYS A 277 10.40 1.26 8.72
N ALA A 278 9.18 1.07 9.24
CA ALA A 278 7.97 1.13 8.43
C ALA A 278 7.71 2.56 7.91
N SER A 279 7.86 3.59 8.76
CA SER A 279 7.63 5.00 8.37
C SER A 279 8.63 5.46 7.30
N SER A 280 9.93 5.20 7.48
CA SER A 280 10.97 5.52 6.50
C SER A 280 10.77 4.78 5.17
N GLY A 281 10.29 3.54 5.21
CA GLY A 281 9.84 2.79 4.04
C GLY A 281 8.71 3.49 3.30
N LEU A 282 7.64 3.90 4.01
CA LEU A 282 6.51 4.64 3.43
C LEU A 282 6.92 5.98 2.83
N VAL A 283 7.79 6.75 3.50
CA VAL A 283 8.32 8.03 2.97
C VAL A 283 9.03 7.82 1.63
N SER A 284 9.91 6.82 1.58
CA SER A 284 10.68 6.51 0.38
C SER A 284 9.77 6.06 -0.76
N LEU A 285 8.72 5.28 -0.47
CA LEU A 285 7.72 4.87 -1.45
C LEU A 285 6.90 6.04 -1.99
N ILE A 286 6.42 6.93 -1.12
CA ILE A 286 5.68 8.14 -1.50
C ILE A 286 6.53 9.00 -2.45
N MET A 287 7.81 9.22 -2.12
CA MET A 287 8.72 10.00 -2.98
C MET A 287 8.93 9.33 -4.34
N LEU A 288 9.15 8.01 -4.36
CA LEU A 288 9.38 7.28 -5.61
C LEU A 288 8.12 7.17 -6.48
N GLN A 289 6.93 7.02 -5.91
CA GLN A 289 5.68 7.06 -6.66
C GLN A 289 5.43 8.45 -7.27
N LYS A 290 5.71 9.54 -6.55
CA LYS A 290 5.63 10.90 -7.12
C LYS A 290 6.55 11.07 -8.32
N LEU A 291 7.80 10.62 -8.19
CA LEU A 291 8.77 10.67 -9.29
C LEU A 291 8.37 9.76 -10.46
N LYS A 292 7.80 8.59 -10.18
CA LYS A 292 7.27 7.70 -11.21
C LYS A 292 6.11 8.35 -11.98
N ASN A 293 5.12 8.90 -11.28
CA ASN A 293 3.98 9.58 -11.92
C ASN A 293 4.45 10.74 -12.80
N ALA A 294 5.45 11.51 -12.34
CA ALA A 294 6.05 12.55 -13.15
C ALA A 294 6.73 11.99 -14.42
N LEU A 295 7.47 10.88 -14.32
CA LEU A 295 8.09 10.22 -15.48
C LEU A 295 7.05 9.64 -16.45
N ASP A 296 5.97 9.05 -15.94
CA ASP A 296 4.85 8.54 -16.75
C ASP A 296 4.18 9.68 -17.55
N GLU A 297 3.98 10.83 -16.92
CA GLU A 297 3.43 12.03 -17.58
C GLU A 297 4.36 12.56 -18.68
N LYS A 298 5.68 12.56 -18.42
CA LYS A 298 6.70 12.90 -19.43
C LYS A 298 6.69 11.91 -20.60
N MET A 299 6.60 10.61 -20.34
CA MET A 299 6.50 9.58 -21.38
C MET A 299 5.21 9.69 -22.20
N GLU A 300 4.08 10.08 -21.57
CA GLU A 300 2.81 10.31 -22.28
C GLU A 300 2.94 11.45 -23.29
N LYS A 301 3.60 12.56 -22.93
CA LYS A 301 3.84 13.70 -23.83
C LYS A 301 4.71 13.32 -25.04
N VAL A 302 5.81 12.60 -24.79
CA VAL A 302 6.72 12.13 -25.87
C VAL A 302 6.01 11.09 -26.75
N GLY A 303 5.25 10.18 -26.16
CA GLY A 303 4.50 9.15 -26.88
C GLY A 303 3.38 9.72 -27.77
N LYS A 304 2.65 10.74 -27.30
CA LYS A 304 1.65 11.45 -28.12
C LYS A 304 2.27 12.06 -29.37
N LEU A 305 3.44 12.70 -29.22
CA LEU A 305 4.14 13.33 -30.32
C LEU A 305 4.65 12.32 -31.37
N ILE A 306 5.21 11.18 -30.92
CA ILE A 306 5.63 10.09 -31.82
C ILE A 306 4.41 9.52 -32.56
N ALA A 307 3.29 9.30 -31.86
CA ALA A 307 2.07 8.80 -32.47
C ALA A 307 1.48 9.78 -33.50
N ALA A 308 1.50 11.09 -33.22
CA ALA A 308 1.05 12.13 -34.16
C ALA A 308 1.89 12.15 -35.45
N ILE A 309 3.20 11.95 -35.33
CA ILE A 309 4.14 11.82 -36.46
C ILE A 309 3.83 10.60 -37.31
N ASP A 310 3.60 9.45 -36.66
CA ASP A 310 3.27 8.18 -37.30
C ASP A 310 1.90 8.23 -38.00
N GLU A 311 0.89 8.81 -37.34
CA GLU A 311 -0.44 8.97 -37.90
C GLU A 311 -0.43 9.92 -39.10
N ASN A 312 0.37 10.99 -39.06
CA ASN A 312 0.55 11.87 -40.21
C ASN A 312 1.31 11.19 -41.36
N ASP A 313 2.25 10.27 -41.08
CA ASP A 313 2.90 9.47 -42.14
C ASP A 313 1.96 8.47 -42.81
N LYS A 314 0.94 7.99 -42.10
CA LYS A 314 -0.09 7.08 -42.63
C LYS A 314 -1.14 7.79 -43.51
N LYS A 315 -1.26 9.13 -43.46
CA LYS A 315 -2.24 9.90 -44.24
C LYS A 315 -1.85 10.00 -45.72
N ILE A 316 -2.77 9.61 -46.60
CA ILE A 316 -2.61 9.69 -48.07
C ILE A 316 -3.11 11.04 -48.61
N ILE A 317 -4.14 11.63 -47.99
CA ILE A 317 -4.74 12.93 -48.32
C ILE A 317 -4.74 13.79 -47.05
N GLY A 318 -4.38 15.07 -47.13
CA GLY A 318 -4.32 15.98 -45.97
C GLY A 318 -3.12 15.77 -45.04
N ARG A 319 -2.03 15.21 -45.56
CA ARG A 319 -0.74 15.09 -44.85
C ARG A 319 -0.17 16.49 -44.62
N LYS A 320 0.15 16.79 -43.36
CA LYS A 320 0.77 18.05 -42.95
C LYS A 320 2.28 17.99 -43.15
N ASN A 321 2.88 19.13 -43.53
CA ASN A 321 4.33 19.26 -43.61
C ASN A 321 4.95 19.22 -42.20
N PHE A 322 6.24 18.87 -42.10
CA PHE A 322 6.89 18.70 -40.80
C PHE A 322 6.79 19.94 -39.91
N LEU A 323 6.93 21.15 -40.46
CA LEU A 323 6.80 22.41 -39.70
C LEU A 323 5.36 22.65 -39.21
N GLU A 324 4.35 22.35 -40.04
CA GLU A 324 2.93 22.47 -39.67
C GLU A 324 2.56 21.50 -38.53
N LEU A 325 3.11 20.28 -38.57
CA LEU A 325 2.90 19.27 -37.52
C LEU A 325 3.55 19.68 -36.20
N LEU A 326 4.73 20.30 -36.24
CA LEU A 326 5.40 20.84 -35.04
C LEU A 326 4.66 22.04 -34.45
N GLU A 327 3.92 22.78 -35.27
CA GLU A 327 3.12 23.92 -34.84
C GLU A 327 1.81 23.47 -34.19
N ASP A 328 1.18 22.40 -34.68
CA ASP A 328 0.02 21.76 -34.03
C ASP A 328 0.38 21.13 -32.67
N GLU A 329 1.57 20.53 -32.56
CA GLU A 329 2.04 19.81 -31.37
C GLU A 329 3.12 20.59 -30.58
N LYS A 330 3.04 21.92 -30.62
CA LYS A 330 4.08 22.84 -30.12
C LYS A 330 4.48 22.60 -28.67
N GLU A 331 3.53 22.30 -27.79
CA GLU A 331 3.79 22.04 -26.37
C GLU A 331 4.60 20.75 -26.17
N SER A 332 4.23 19.67 -26.85
CA SER A 332 4.93 18.37 -26.83
C SER A 332 6.32 18.49 -27.44
N PHE A 333 6.45 19.27 -28.51
CA PHE A 333 7.72 19.55 -29.17
C PHE A 333 8.68 20.36 -28.29
N GLN A 334 8.18 21.44 -27.67
CA GLN A 334 8.98 22.26 -26.76
C GLN A 334 9.45 21.47 -25.54
N PHE A 335 8.59 20.61 -25.00
CA PHE A 335 8.94 19.70 -23.91
C PHE A 335 10.10 18.74 -24.30
N VAL A 336 10.05 18.14 -25.50
CA VAL A 336 11.11 17.27 -26.02
C VAL A 336 12.43 18.04 -26.19
N LEU A 337 12.39 19.30 -26.63
CA LEU A 337 13.58 20.15 -26.74
C LEU A 337 14.17 20.56 -25.37
N GLU A 338 13.34 20.71 -24.35
CA GLU A 338 13.78 21.10 -23.00
C GLU A 338 14.43 19.95 -22.23
N GLU A 339 13.94 18.72 -22.40
CA GLU A 339 14.45 17.54 -21.69
C GLU A 339 15.67 16.88 -22.34
N THR A 340 16.10 17.36 -23.51
CA THR A 340 17.23 16.76 -24.24
C THR A 340 18.53 17.55 -24.07
N GLU A 341 19.66 16.85 -24.16
CA GLU A 341 20.99 17.42 -23.95
C GLU A 341 21.28 18.62 -24.86
N LYS A 342 21.88 19.67 -24.29
CA LYS A 342 22.12 20.97 -24.95
C LYS A 342 22.80 20.86 -26.32
N HIS A 343 23.71 19.90 -26.50
CA HIS A 343 24.43 19.71 -27.75
C HIS A 343 23.52 19.16 -28.86
N GLN A 344 22.76 18.11 -28.57
CA GLN A 344 21.84 17.47 -29.53
C GLN A 344 20.64 18.39 -29.86
N ARG A 345 20.17 19.16 -28.88
CA ARG A 345 19.16 20.20 -29.09
C ARG A 345 19.62 21.26 -30.10
N LYS A 346 20.89 21.69 -30.02
CA LYS A 346 21.44 22.75 -30.88
C LYS A 346 21.55 22.29 -32.33
N GLU A 347 22.13 21.10 -32.57
CA GLU A 347 22.27 20.51 -33.90
C GLU A 347 20.90 20.28 -34.57
N PHE A 348 19.89 19.89 -33.79
CA PHE A 348 18.54 19.67 -34.29
C PHE A 348 17.80 20.98 -34.60
N LEU A 349 17.96 22.02 -33.78
CA LEU A 349 17.41 23.35 -34.04
C LEU A 349 18.03 23.99 -35.28
N GLU A 350 19.35 23.82 -35.50
CA GLU A 350 20.04 24.28 -36.71
C GLU A 350 19.48 23.62 -37.98
N LYS A 351 19.11 22.33 -37.93
CA LYS A 351 18.45 21.64 -39.06
C LYS A 351 17.02 22.11 -39.30
N ILE A 352 16.25 22.43 -38.25
CA ILE A 352 14.93 23.06 -38.39
C ILE A 352 15.05 24.46 -38.98
N GLU A 353 16.05 25.22 -38.60
CA GLU A 353 16.31 26.57 -39.10
C GLU A 353 16.74 26.54 -40.57
N GLN A 354 17.57 25.58 -40.99
CA GLN A 354 17.86 25.32 -42.39
C GLN A 354 16.60 24.96 -43.20
N LEU A 355 15.67 24.22 -42.59
CA LEU A 355 14.40 23.85 -43.22
C LEU A 355 13.45 25.06 -43.36
N LYS A 356 13.44 25.98 -42.38
CA LYS A 356 12.72 27.27 -42.47
C LYS A 356 13.33 28.20 -43.51
N CYS A 357 14.65 28.39 -43.51
CA CYS A 357 15.37 29.22 -44.48
C CYS A 357 15.21 28.71 -45.93
N SER A 358 15.13 27.39 -46.12
CA SER A 358 14.89 26.78 -47.44
C SER A 358 13.46 27.02 -47.96
N VAL A 359 12.50 27.24 -47.06
CA VAL A 359 11.10 27.56 -47.39
C VAL A 359 10.91 29.08 -47.60
N GLU A 360 11.73 29.91 -46.94
CA GLU A 360 11.64 31.38 -46.97
C GLU A 360 12.54 32.06 -48.03
N SER A 361 13.44 31.33 -48.70
CA SER A 361 14.33 31.93 -49.71
C SER A 361 13.58 32.29 -51.02
N PRO A 362 13.62 33.55 -51.50
CA PRO A 362 12.91 33.97 -52.71
C PRO A 362 13.69 33.75 -54.02
N THR A 363 14.85 33.08 -53.99
CA THR A 363 15.80 33.03 -55.12
C THR A 363 16.05 31.65 -55.73
N LEU A 364 15.32 30.61 -55.34
CA LEU A 364 15.27 29.36 -56.11
C LEU A 364 13.86 29.13 -56.64
N SER A 365 13.77 29.22 -57.97
CA SER A 365 12.55 29.22 -58.76
C SER A 365 11.58 28.09 -58.42
N SER A 366 10.31 28.46 -58.45
CA SER A 366 9.09 27.65 -58.35
C SER A 366 8.95 26.51 -59.37
N GLY A 367 10.02 26.12 -60.08
CA GLY A 367 10.02 25.08 -61.11
C GLY A 367 10.66 23.74 -60.72
N VAL A 368 11.50 23.68 -59.68
CA VAL A 368 12.27 22.45 -59.38
C VAL A 368 11.91 21.82 -58.02
N ILE A 369 11.49 22.59 -57.02
CA ILE A 369 11.10 22.04 -55.70
C ILE A 369 9.63 21.58 -55.69
N HIS A 370 8.76 22.17 -56.52
CA HIS A 370 7.41 21.65 -56.79
C HIS A 370 7.36 20.62 -57.93
N GLY A 371 8.46 20.45 -58.68
CA GLY A 371 8.50 19.68 -59.93
C GLY A 371 8.69 18.16 -59.80
N VAL A 372 9.02 17.62 -58.62
CA VAL A 372 9.33 16.17 -58.48
C VAL A 372 8.22 15.39 -57.74
N SER A 373 7.27 16.05 -57.07
CA SER A 373 6.19 15.33 -56.36
C SER A 373 5.01 14.93 -57.27
N TRP A 374 4.71 15.72 -58.31
CA TRP A 374 3.52 15.52 -59.16
C TRP A 374 3.70 14.42 -60.23
N VAL A 375 4.93 14.23 -60.73
CA VAL A 375 5.25 13.14 -61.68
C VAL A 375 5.32 11.78 -60.98
N ALA A 376 5.60 11.76 -59.67
CA ALA A 376 5.60 10.56 -58.87
C ALA A 376 4.21 10.22 -58.30
N THR A 377 3.29 11.17 -58.08
CA THR A 377 2.00 10.91 -57.41
C THR A 377 1.10 9.85 -58.03
N PRO A 378 0.87 9.78 -59.35
CA PRO A 378 0.04 8.71 -59.90
C PRO A 378 0.74 7.35 -59.82
N ILE A 379 2.05 7.30 -60.05
CA ILE A 379 2.84 6.05 -59.97
C ILE A 379 2.96 5.59 -58.52
N THR A 380 3.18 6.50 -57.57
CA THR A 380 3.32 6.21 -56.12
C THR A 380 1.98 5.91 -55.48
N ALA A 381 0.89 6.55 -55.90
CA ALA A 381 -0.46 6.21 -55.46
C ALA A 381 -0.88 4.83 -55.98
N VAL A 382 -0.73 4.56 -57.29
CA VAL A 382 -1.03 3.25 -57.89
C VAL A 382 -0.14 2.16 -57.30
N TYR A 383 1.15 2.42 -57.11
CA TYR A 383 2.11 1.52 -56.47
C TYR A 383 1.76 1.26 -55.00
N ARG A 384 1.47 2.30 -54.19
CA ARG A 384 1.11 2.15 -52.76
C ARG A 384 -0.26 1.50 -52.53
N THR A 385 -1.17 1.58 -53.49
CA THR A 385 -2.45 0.86 -53.45
C THR A 385 -2.35 -0.61 -53.85
N THR A 386 -1.27 -1.02 -54.52
CA THR A 386 -1.13 -2.37 -55.10
C THR A 386 0.03 -3.19 -54.54
N THR A 387 0.95 -2.60 -53.77
CA THR A 387 2.06 -3.32 -53.12
C THR A 387 1.91 -3.45 -51.60
N PRO A 388 2.21 -4.63 -51.02
CA PRO A 388 2.28 -4.83 -49.56
C PRO A 388 3.26 -3.87 -48.88
N GLN A 389 2.94 -3.42 -47.65
CA GLN A 389 3.74 -2.46 -46.87
C GLN A 389 5.23 -2.82 -46.75
N SER A 390 5.56 -4.11 -46.69
CA SER A 390 6.94 -4.62 -46.62
C SER A 390 7.82 -4.21 -47.80
N VAL A 391 7.24 -4.01 -48.99
CA VAL A 391 7.97 -3.58 -50.19
C VAL A 391 8.09 -2.05 -50.24
N GLN A 392 7.14 -1.33 -49.65
CA GLN A 392 7.14 0.14 -49.58
C GLN A 392 8.26 0.67 -48.66
N GLU A 393 8.56 -0.02 -47.56
CA GLU A 393 9.66 0.33 -46.65
C GLU A 393 11.05 0.13 -47.29
N ILE A 394 11.20 -0.89 -48.14
CA ILE A 394 12.45 -1.22 -48.82
C ILE A 394 12.80 -0.14 -49.87
N ILE A 395 11.81 0.44 -50.56
CA ILE A 395 12.04 1.50 -51.55
C ILE A 395 12.12 2.90 -50.92
N GLY A 396 11.40 3.14 -49.82
CA GLY A 396 11.52 4.38 -49.03
C GLY A 396 12.91 4.60 -48.41
N SER A 397 13.75 3.55 -48.37
CA SER A 397 15.16 3.63 -47.95
C SER A 397 16.16 3.82 -49.11
N THR A 398 15.71 3.75 -50.37
CA THR A 398 16.56 3.83 -51.58
C THR A 398 16.32 5.07 -52.45
N LEU A 399 15.33 5.92 -52.14
CA LEU A 399 15.16 7.24 -52.75
C LEU A 399 15.93 8.32 -51.98
N PRO A 400 16.54 9.32 -52.65
CA PRO A 400 17.20 10.44 -51.97
C PRO A 400 16.18 11.17 -51.07
N ALA A 401 16.47 11.20 -49.77
CA ALA A 401 15.58 11.81 -48.78
C ALA A 401 15.45 13.31 -49.08
N SER A 402 14.23 13.84 -49.16
CA SER A 402 14.03 15.29 -49.11
C SER A 402 14.49 15.82 -47.74
N LEU A 403 14.92 17.08 -47.67
CA LEU A 403 15.37 17.73 -46.42
C LEU A 403 14.34 17.58 -45.28
N GLU A 404 13.05 17.57 -45.65
CA GLU A 404 11.91 17.30 -44.77
C GLU A 404 11.84 15.87 -44.25
N SER A 405 12.08 14.88 -45.12
CA SER A 405 12.15 13.47 -44.75
C SER A 405 13.30 13.21 -43.76
N GLU A 406 14.43 13.89 -43.96
CA GLU A 406 15.60 13.80 -43.10
C GLU A 406 15.37 14.45 -41.73
N CYS A 407 14.79 15.66 -41.69
CA CYS A 407 14.44 16.32 -40.42
C CYS A 407 13.42 15.52 -39.61
N LYS A 408 12.40 14.96 -40.27
CA LYS A 408 11.39 14.10 -39.64
C LYS A 408 12.01 12.81 -39.08
N ARG A 409 12.91 12.17 -39.82
CA ARG A 409 13.62 10.95 -39.39
C ARG A 409 14.55 11.23 -38.20
N ASN A 410 15.31 12.33 -38.25
CA ASN A 410 16.17 12.76 -37.15
C ASN A 410 15.36 13.06 -35.89
N PHE A 411 14.23 13.77 -36.02
CA PHE A 411 13.35 14.06 -34.89
C PHE A 411 12.74 12.80 -34.28
N LYS A 412 12.27 11.86 -35.11
CA LYS A 412 11.71 10.59 -34.64
C LYS A 412 12.75 9.75 -33.90
N THR A 413 14.00 9.77 -34.39
CA THR A 413 15.13 9.09 -33.75
C THR A 413 15.42 9.69 -32.37
N PHE A 414 15.41 11.02 -32.29
CA PHE A 414 15.61 11.78 -31.06
C PHE A 414 14.49 11.54 -30.03
N ALA A 415 13.23 11.64 -30.45
CA ALA A 415 12.07 11.37 -29.59
C ALA A 415 12.07 9.92 -29.09
N ASN A 416 12.44 8.95 -29.93
CA ASN A 416 12.57 7.56 -29.53
C ASN A 416 13.73 7.33 -28.55
N GLN A 417 14.87 8.00 -28.72
CA GLN A 417 15.99 7.93 -27.76
C GLN A 417 15.60 8.51 -26.41
N LEU A 418 14.91 9.66 -26.38
CA LEU A 418 14.37 10.26 -25.15
C LEU A 418 13.36 9.33 -24.49
N PHE A 419 12.46 8.72 -25.27
CA PHE A 419 11.46 7.77 -24.77
C PHE A 419 12.13 6.54 -24.13
N LEU A 420 13.18 5.98 -24.76
CA LEU A 420 13.95 4.86 -24.22
C LEU A 420 14.73 5.24 -22.95
N ASP A 421 15.29 6.45 -22.87
CA ASP A 421 15.96 6.93 -21.66
C ASP A 421 14.97 7.14 -20.50
N LEU A 422 13.79 7.72 -20.77
CA LEU A 422 12.72 7.84 -19.79
C LEU A 422 12.23 6.47 -19.31
N GLN A 423 12.08 5.50 -20.22
CA GLN A 423 11.71 4.13 -19.89
C GLN A 423 12.77 3.46 -19.00
N SER A 424 14.06 3.63 -19.31
CA SER A 424 15.18 3.15 -18.49
C SER A 424 15.18 3.78 -17.09
N LYS A 425 14.92 5.09 -16.99
CA LYS A 425 14.76 5.80 -15.71
C LYS A 425 13.57 5.25 -14.92
N LEU A 426 12.44 4.99 -15.57
CA LEU A 426 11.25 4.42 -14.96
C LEU A 426 11.51 2.98 -14.45
N ASP A 427 12.19 2.15 -15.22
CA ASP A 427 12.57 0.80 -14.81
C ASP A 427 13.51 0.82 -13.61
N LYS A 428 14.49 1.72 -13.58
CA LYS A 428 15.36 1.93 -12.41
C LYS A 428 14.53 2.31 -11.17
N LYS A 429 13.52 3.18 -11.32
CA LYS A 429 12.63 3.57 -10.22
C LYS A 429 11.73 2.44 -9.75
N ASN A 430 11.17 1.63 -10.65
CA ASN A 430 10.41 0.43 -10.29
C ASN A 430 11.28 -0.59 -9.53
N ARG A 431 12.54 -0.76 -9.93
CA ARG A 431 13.51 -1.60 -9.17
C ARG A 431 13.76 -1.03 -7.78
N GLN A 432 13.94 0.29 -7.63
CA GLN A 432 14.12 0.94 -6.33
C GLN A 432 12.88 0.75 -5.43
N ILE A 433 11.66 0.93 -5.98
CA ILE A 433 10.40 0.68 -5.28
C ILE A 433 10.35 -0.77 -4.77
N ASN A 434 10.69 -1.74 -5.62
CA ASN A 434 10.71 -3.16 -5.22
C ASN A 434 11.74 -3.44 -4.12
N ILE A 435 12.94 -2.86 -4.19
CA ILE A 435 13.97 -3.00 -3.16
C ILE A 435 13.49 -2.45 -1.80
N ILE A 436 12.90 -1.26 -1.79
CA ILE A 436 12.38 -0.64 -0.55
C ILE A 436 11.22 -1.44 0.03
N ASN A 437 10.31 -1.91 -0.84
CA ASN A 437 9.21 -2.78 -0.48
C ASN A 437 9.69 -4.07 0.21
N HIS A 438 10.67 -4.75 -0.38
CA HIS A 438 11.27 -5.93 0.24
C HIS A 438 12.05 -5.60 1.52
N ARG A 439 12.79 -4.50 1.59
CA ARG A 439 13.55 -4.13 2.80
C ARG A 439 12.66 -3.79 4.00
N SER A 440 11.53 -3.13 3.75
CA SER A 440 10.71 -2.51 4.80
C SER A 440 9.48 -3.35 5.16
N PHE A 441 9.01 -4.22 4.26
CA PHE A 441 7.76 -4.97 4.41
C PHE A 441 7.86 -6.48 4.06
N SER A 442 9.07 -7.03 3.85
CA SER A 442 9.26 -8.47 3.51
C SER A 442 8.69 -9.46 4.52
N GLN A 443 8.50 -9.05 5.77
CA GLN A 443 8.02 -9.92 6.83
C GLN A 443 6.49 -10.17 6.75
N ASP A 444 5.75 -9.40 5.96
CA ASP A 444 4.31 -9.58 5.74
C ASP A 444 3.97 -9.41 4.25
N GLU A 445 3.86 -10.53 3.54
CA GLU A 445 3.53 -10.57 2.11
C GLU A 445 2.19 -9.92 1.77
N ILE A 446 1.24 -9.95 2.72
CA ILE A 446 -0.10 -9.39 2.51
C ILE A 446 -0.04 -7.87 2.67
N LEU A 447 0.68 -7.36 3.67
CA LEU A 447 0.96 -5.93 3.79
C LEU A 447 1.73 -5.39 2.57
N LEU A 448 2.68 -6.17 2.05
CA LEU A 448 3.43 -5.85 0.85
C LEU A 448 2.52 -5.71 -0.38
N GLN A 449 1.54 -6.61 -0.55
CA GLN A 449 0.57 -6.53 -1.65
C GLN A 449 -0.38 -5.34 -1.51
N LEU A 450 -0.83 -5.05 -0.29
CA LEU A 450 -1.67 -3.89 -0.01
C LEU A 450 -0.93 -2.59 -0.36
N ILE A 451 0.32 -2.43 0.10
CA ILE A 451 1.12 -1.22 -0.16
C ILE A 451 1.49 -1.07 -1.64
N LYS A 452 1.75 -2.17 -2.36
CA LYS A 452 2.13 -2.13 -3.79
C LYS A 452 1.02 -1.59 -4.70
N ASN A 453 -0.24 -1.82 -4.35
CA ASN A 453 -1.40 -1.45 -5.15
C ASN A 453 -2.09 -0.17 -4.69
N GLU A 454 -1.55 0.48 -3.65
CA GLU A 454 -2.22 1.59 -2.98
C GLU A 454 -2.00 2.93 -3.70
N ARG A 455 -3.01 3.80 -3.63
CA ARG A 455 -2.93 5.16 -4.19
C ARG A 455 -1.99 6.04 -3.36
N LEU A 456 -1.36 7.03 -4.00
CA LEU A 456 -0.45 7.97 -3.33
C LEU A 456 -1.09 8.65 -2.10
N GLU A 457 -2.34 9.09 -2.22
CA GLU A 457 -3.12 9.73 -1.14
C GLU A 457 -3.30 8.79 0.06
N HIS A 458 -3.62 7.53 -0.23
CA HIS A 458 -3.80 6.49 0.78
C HIS A 458 -2.48 6.10 1.46
N LEU A 459 -1.34 6.10 0.75
CA LEU A 459 -0.02 5.93 1.37
C LEU A 459 0.35 7.08 2.31
N VAL A 460 0.00 8.32 1.96
CA VAL A 460 0.20 9.49 2.84
C VAL A 460 -0.64 9.36 4.11
N LEU A 461 -1.90 8.93 3.99
CA LEU A 461 -2.77 8.67 5.14
C LEU A 461 -2.26 7.51 6.00
N LEU A 462 -1.75 6.44 5.38
CA LEU A 462 -1.16 5.30 6.08
C LEU A 462 0.10 5.71 6.85
N LYS A 463 0.96 6.54 6.25
CA LYS A 463 2.11 7.13 6.94
C LYS A 463 1.66 7.92 8.16
N LYS A 464 0.68 8.80 8.01
CA LYS A 464 0.17 9.63 9.12
C LYS A 464 -0.37 8.76 10.26
N ALA A 465 -1.10 7.69 9.94
CA ALA A 465 -1.58 6.73 10.93
C ALA A 465 -0.41 6.02 11.64
N ASN A 466 0.61 5.62 10.89
CA ASN A 466 1.81 4.99 11.46
C ASN A 466 2.60 5.92 12.39
N ASP A 467 2.76 7.20 12.00
CA ASP A 467 3.41 8.21 12.84
C ASP A 467 2.60 8.45 14.12
N SER A 468 1.26 8.45 14.04
CA SER A 468 0.39 8.58 15.21
C SER A 468 0.56 7.41 16.19
N ILE A 469 0.81 6.20 15.69
CA ILE A 469 1.12 5.02 16.52
C ILE A 469 2.49 5.21 17.19
N LYS A 470 3.50 5.72 16.46
CA LYS A 470 4.82 6.02 17.02
C LYS A 470 4.73 6.99 18.20
N ASP A 471 4.03 8.10 18.01
CA ASP A 471 3.86 9.13 19.03
C ASP A 471 3.12 8.57 20.25
N ALA A 472 2.10 7.73 20.03
CA ALA A 472 1.38 7.03 21.10
C ALA A 472 2.28 6.06 21.89
N VAL A 473 3.14 5.30 21.21
CA VAL A 473 4.11 4.39 21.86
C VAL A 473 5.11 5.16 22.70
N GLN A 474 5.66 6.26 22.18
CA GLN A 474 6.61 7.12 22.93
C GLN A 474 5.95 7.76 24.15
N SER A 475 4.71 8.26 24.00
CA SER A 475 3.92 8.78 25.11
C SER A 475 3.71 7.71 26.19
N CYS A 476 3.31 6.50 25.80
CA CYS A 476 3.16 5.38 26.71
C CYS A 476 4.49 5.00 27.39
N ARG A 477 5.62 5.00 26.68
CA ARG A 477 6.95 4.74 27.25
C ARG A 477 7.29 5.71 28.37
N ASN A 478 7.03 7.00 28.17
CA ASN A 478 7.25 8.03 29.19
C ASN A 478 6.34 7.81 30.41
N LEU A 479 5.05 7.54 30.17
CA LEU A 479 4.11 7.22 31.25
C LEU A 479 4.55 5.99 32.06
N LEU A 480 4.99 4.93 31.38
CA LEU A 480 5.48 3.70 32.02
C LEU A 480 6.72 3.95 32.87
N PHE A 481 7.65 4.79 32.41
CA PHE A 481 8.82 5.18 33.19
C PHE A 481 8.43 5.85 34.51
N THR A 482 7.52 6.84 34.46
CA THR A 482 7.09 7.54 35.66
C THR A 482 6.23 6.65 36.57
N ILE A 483 5.43 5.73 36.01
CA ILE A 483 4.70 4.72 36.79
C ILE A 483 5.71 3.80 37.51
N LYS A 484 6.76 3.33 36.82
CA LYS A 484 7.81 2.48 37.42
C LYS A 484 8.48 3.16 38.61
N GLN A 485 8.87 4.43 38.45
CA GLN A 485 9.46 5.21 39.53
C GLN A 485 8.51 5.34 40.73
N ASN A 486 7.26 5.72 40.48
CA ASN A 486 6.27 5.87 41.55
C ASN A 486 5.97 4.53 42.26
N LEU A 487 5.94 3.40 41.55
CA LEU A 487 5.76 2.08 42.16
C LEU A 487 6.94 1.68 43.05
N LEU A 488 8.18 1.99 42.64
CA LEU A 488 9.37 1.71 43.47
C LEU A 488 9.39 2.57 44.75
N VAL A 489 9.01 3.85 44.65
CA VAL A 489 8.86 4.72 45.82
C VAL A 489 7.74 4.20 46.73
N LEU A 490 6.61 3.79 46.16
CA LEU A 490 5.49 3.25 46.90
C LEU A 490 5.87 1.98 47.69
N ASP A 491 6.59 1.03 47.07
CA ASP A 491 7.07 -0.17 47.78
C ASP A 491 8.04 0.19 48.91
N THR A 492 8.94 1.16 48.68
CA THR A 492 9.85 1.66 49.73
C THR A 492 9.08 2.26 50.92
N LEU A 493 8.05 3.06 50.64
CA LEU A 493 7.18 3.63 51.67
C LEU A 493 6.40 2.54 52.42
N GLN A 494 5.88 1.54 51.72
CA GLN A 494 5.16 0.42 52.32
C GLN A 494 6.09 -0.43 53.20
N GLY A 495 7.33 -0.71 52.75
CA GLY A 495 8.36 -1.40 53.53
C GLY A 495 8.75 -0.63 54.80
N ASN A 496 8.92 0.69 54.70
CA ASN A 496 9.18 1.55 55.86
C ASN A 496 8.00 1.54 56.84
N SER A 497 6.76 1.64 56.34
CA SER A 497 5.54 1.57 57.16
C SER A 497 5.41 0.23 57.89
N GLN A 498 5.74 -0.88 57.22
CA GLN A 498 5.73 -2.21 57.81
C GLN A 498 6.81 -2.37 58.89
N THR A 499 8.01 -1.85 58.65
CA THR A 499 9.11 -1.82 59.64
C THR A 499 8.72 -1.04 60.90
N LEU A 500 8.08 0.13 60.73
CA LEU A 500 7.55 0.92 61.84
C LEU A 500 6.42 0.19 62.58
N ARG A 501 5.51 -0.48 61.86
CA ARG A 501 4.42 -1.27 62.43
C ARG A 501 4.93 -2.41 63.30
N GLU A 502 5.91 -3.15 62.80
CA GLU A 502 6.55 -4.26 63.52
C GLU A 502 7.29 -3.76 64.76
N PHE A 503 7.97 -2.61 64.67
CA PHE A 503 8.60 -1.97 65.83
C PHE A 503 7.58 -1.58 66.91
N VAL A 504 6.48 -0.93 66.52
CA VAL A 504 5.39 -0.57 67.44
C VAL A 504 4.80 -1.84 68.08
N HIS A 505 4.56 -2.89 67.30
CA HIS A 505 4.04 -4.15 67.83
C HIS A 505 4.99 -4.80 68.85
N LEU A 506 6.28 -4.86 68.54
CA LEU A 506 7.29 -5.51 69.39
C LEU A 506 7.60 -4.74 70.68
N HIS A 507 7.43 -3.41 70.69
CA HIS A 507 7.86 -2.55 71.80
C HIS A 507 6.73 -1.84 72.55
N ASN A 508 5.49 -1.87 72.08
CA ASN A 508 4.31 -1.31 72.77
C ASN A 508 3.80 -2.24 73.90
N GLY A 509 4.67 -2.54 74.85
CA GLY A 509 4.37 -3.35 76.03
C GLY A 509 3.71 -2.57 77.18
N PHE A 510 3.32 -3.28 78.22
CA PHE A 510 2.64 -2.73 79.41
C PHE A 510 3.40 -1.55 80.06
N LEU A 511 4.73 -1.64 80.19
CA LEU A 511 5.56 -0.57 80.77
C LEU A 511 5.59 0.71 79.92
N VAL A 512 5.51 0.59 78.59
CA VAL A 512 5.40 1.76 77.71
C VAL A 512 4.05 2.43 77.88
N LYS A 513 2.96 1.66 78.04
CA LYS A 513 1.61 2.21 78.28
C LYS A 513 1.53 2.94 79.61
N ILE A 514 2.14 2.40 80.67
CA ILE A 514 2.26 3.09 81.96
C ILE A 514 3.09 4.36 81.84
N SER A 515 4.26 4.31 81.18
CA SER A 515 5.11 5.48 80.93
C SER A 515 4.33 6.58 80.18
N ASN A 516 3.56 6.22 79.16
CA ASN A 516 2.71 7.15 78.42
C ASN A 516 1.54 7.70 79.25
N PHE A 517 0.92 6.88 80.10
CA PHE A 517 -0.16 7.30 81.00
C PHE A 517 0.35 8.30 82.07
N LEU A 518 1.47 7.99 82.73
CA LEU A 518 2.09 8.89 83.71
C LEU A 518 2.62 10.19 83.05
N ALA A 519 3.07 10.12 81.80
CA ALA A 519 3.50 11.28 81.03
C ALA A 519 2.37 12.29 80.72
N GLN A 520 1.10 11.90 80.86
CA GLN A 520 -0.03 12.83 80.76
C GLN A 520 -0.06 13.84 81.91
N TYR A 521 0.49 13.48 83.07
CA TYR A 521 0.50 14.32 84.27
C TYR A 521 1.87 14.99 84.49
N PHE A 522 2.98 14.29 84.21
CA PHE A 522 4.33 14.85 84.30
C PHE A 522 5.22 14.37 83.16
N ALA A 523 5.74 15.31 82.36
CA ALA A 523 6.53 15.02 81.15
C ALA A 523 7.81 14.18 81.39
N TYR A 524 8.38 14.23 82.60
CA TYR A 524 9.58 13.46 82.97
C TYR A 524 9.39 11.93 82.90
N PHE A 525 8.16 11.41 83.04
CA PHE A 525 7.89 9.97 82.99
C PHE A 525 7.92 9.38 81.57
N LYS A 526 8.08 10.20 80.53
CA LYS A 526 8.13 9.75 79.14
C LYS A 526 9.49 9.13 78.82
N THR A 527 9.52 7.81 78.73
CA THR A 527 10.76 7.08 78.38
C THR A 527 11.12 7.28 76.91
N GLN A 528 12.40 7.13 76.58
CA GLN A 528 12.89 7.23 75.20
C GLN A 528 12.21 6.23 74.25
N THR A 529 11.87 5.03 74.73
CA THR A 529 11.16 4.03 73.92
C THR A 529 9.70 4.44 73.68
N ALA A 530 9.04 5.02 74.68
CA ALA A 530 7.68 5.54 74.53
C ALA A 530 7.61 6.73 73.55
N LYS A 531 8.58 7.65 73.60
CA LYS A 531 8.73 8.73 72.61
C LYS A 531 8.94 8.19 71.19
N MET A 532 9.83 7.20 71.01
CA MET A 532 10.06 6.57 69.70
C MET A 532 8.81 5.86 69.14
N ILE A 533 7.94 5.32 70.00
CA ILE A 533 6.68 4.70 69.57
C ILE A 533 5.69 5.76 69.11
N ASP A 534 5.54 6.86 69.85
CA ASP A 534 4.68 7.97 69.45
C ASP A 534 5.14 8.57 68.11
N ASP A 535 6.46 8.81 67.94
CA ASP A 535 7.05 9.31 66.70
C ASP A 535 6.84 8.33 65.53
N ALA A 536 6.97 7.02 65.78
CA ALA A 536 6.73 5.97 64.78
C ALA A 536 5.26 5.93 64.32
N VAL A 537 4.29 6.11 65.23
CA VAL A 537 2.86 6.15 64.90
C VAL A 537 2.52 7.39 64.05
N VAL A 538 3.05 8.56 64.42
CA VAL A 538 2.86 9.79 63.64
C VAL A 538 3.47 9.66 62.24
N LEU A 539 4.69 9.12 62.13
CA LEU A 539 5.34 8.88 60.84
C LEU A 539 4.59 7.84 60.01
N GLN A 540 4.05 6.79 60.62
CA GLN A 540 3.25 5.78 59.92
C GLN A 540 2.00 6.40 59.27
N ALA A 541 1.31 7.30 59.97
CA ALA A 541 0.16 8.02 59.42
C ALA A 541 0.55 8.90 58.21
N LYS A 542 1.67 9.64 58.33
CA LYS A 542 2.19 10.47 57.24
C LYS A 542 2.63 9.65 56.02
N ILE A 543 3.32 8.51 56.24
CA ILE A 543 3.69 7.58 55.18
C ILE A 543 2.43 7.01 54.51
N GLY A 544 1.39 6.70 55.29
CA GLY A 544 0.11 6.23 54.75
C GLY A 544 -0.55 7.25 53.82
N GLN A 545 -0.54 8.52 54.19
CA GLN A 545 -1.04 9.61 53.33
C GLN A 545 -0.22 9.72 52.04
N LEU A 546 1.11 9.82 52.13
CA LEU A 546 1.95 9.94 50.93
C LEU A 546 1.85 8.71 50.03
N ALA A 547 1.80 7.50 50.60
CA ALA A 547 1.59 6.27 49.83
C ALA A 547 0.25 6.30 49.07
N SER A 548 -0.80 6.89 49.65
CA SER A 548 -2.07 7.06 48.95
C SER A 548 -1.99 8.04 47.78
N GLU A 549 -1.21 9.12 47.91
CA GLU A 549 -0.97 10.11 46.84
C GLU A 549 -0.20 9.47 45.66
N TYR A 550 0.87 8.72 45.93
CA TYR A 550 1.60 7.97 44.90
C TYR A 550 0.73 6.89 44.24
N GLN A 551 -0.11 6.18 45.01
CA GLN A 551 -1.04 5.19 44.47
C GLN A 551 -2.08 5.83 43.54
N GLN A 552 -2.60 7.00 43.91
CA GLN A 552 -3.53 7.75 43.08
C GLN A 552 -2.86 8.23 41.78
N ALA A 553 -1.63 8.75 41.86
CA ALA A 553 -0.86 9.16 40.68
C ALA A 553 -0.59 7.97 39.73
N VAL A 554 -0.21 6.80 40.27
CA VAL A 554 -0.05 5.57 39.48
C VAL A 554 -1.35 5.17 38.78
N ASN A 555 -2.47 5.16 39.50
CA ASN A 555 -3.77 4.79 38.94
C ASN A 555 -4.22 5.76 37.84
N GLN A 556 -3.98 7.06 38.02
CA GLN A 556 -4.31 8.07 37.02
C GLN A 556 -3.50 7.88 35.74
N ARG A 557 -2.19 7.66 35.82
CA ARG A 557 -1.36 7.42 34.63
C ARG A 557 -1.65 6.08 33.95
N MET A 558 -2.03 5.06 34.72
CA MET A 558 -2.53 3.81 34.16
C MET A 558 -3.81 4.01 33.34
N ARG A 559 -4.72 4.89 33.77
CA ARG A 559 -5.90 5.27 32.97
C ARG A 559 -5.52 6.09 31.74
N GLN A 560 -4.50 6.95 31.84
CA GLN A 560 -4.01 7.69 30.67
C GLN A 560 -3.55 6.75 29.55
N ILE A 561 -2.84 5.66 29.90
CA ILE A 561 -2.44 4.61 28.94
C ILE A 561 -3.67 3.94 28.28
N GLU A 562 -4.77 3.72 29.00
CA GLU A 562 -6.02 3.17 28.43
C GLU A 562 -6.65 4.13 27.43
N SER A 563 -6.64 5.42 27.76
CA SER A 563 -7.21 6.48 26.94
C SER A 563 -6.33 6.91 25.76
N THR A 564 -5.10 6.40 25.63
CA THR A 564 -4.21 6.76 24.52
C THR A 564 -4.85 6.39 23.17
N PRO A 565 -5.13 7.37 22.29
CA PRO A 565 -5.76 7.11 21.01
C PRO A 565 -4.77 6.41 20.06
N HIS A 566 -5.30 5.78 19.00
CA HIS A 566 -4.55 5.13 17.91
C HIS A 566 -3.71 3.90 18.28
N LEU A 567 -3.56 3.59 19.57
CA LEU A 567 -2.88 2.37 20.03
C LEU A 567 -3.88 1.23 20.20
N ASP A 568 -3.53 0.04 19.72
CA ASP A 568 -4.34 -1.18 19.88
C ASP A 568 -4.47 -1.57 21.36
N ASP A 569 -5.66 -2.00 21.78
CA ASP A 569 -5.90 -2.35 23.19
C ASP A 569 -5.05 -3.54 23.65
N SER A 570 -4.67 -4.44 22.74
CA SER A 570 -3.78 -5.56 23.06
C SER A 570 -2.38 -5.06 23.42
N LEU A 571 -1.89 -4.00 22.77
CA LEU A 571 -0.62 -3.36 23.09
C LEU A 571 -0.68 -2.67 24.45
N LYS A 572 -1.75 -1.92 24.73
CA LYS A 572 -1.96 -1.26 26.02
C LYS A 572 -1.97 -2.27 27.17
N ILE A 573 -2.69 -3.37 27.01
CA ILE A 573 -2.79 -4.44 28.02
C ILE A 573 -1.42 -5.10 28.25
N TYR A 574 -0.69 -5.41 27.17
CA TYR A 574 0.65 -5.98 27.26
C TYR A 574 1.60 -5.08 28.04
N MET A 575 1.68 -3.79 27.68
CA MET A 575 2.57 -2.82 28.34
C MET A 575 2.33 -2.74 29.84
N LYS A 576 1.07 -2.68 30.27
CA LYS A 576 0.68 -2.64 31.69
C LYS A 576 1.07 -3.91 32.43
N THR A 577 0.72 -5.06 31.85
CA THR A 577 0.93 -6.36 32.48
C THR A 577 2.42 -6.62 32.68
N GLN A 578 3.22 -6.36 31.65
CA GLN A 578 4.66 -6.57 31.68
C GLN A 578 5.33 -5.64 32.70
N LEU A 579 4.93 -4.35 32.78
CA LEU A 579 5.48 -3.42 33.76
C LEU A 579 5.20 -3.87 35.21
N ILE A 580 3.98 -4.32 35.49
CA ILE A 580 3.61 -4.80 36.83
C ILE A 580 4.44 -6.02 37.21
N LEU A 581 4.57 -7.00 36.29
CA LEU A 581 5.36 -8.21 36.53
C LEU A 581 6.84 -7.89 36.81
N GLU A 582 7.47 -7.07 35.95
CA GLU A 582 8.87 -6.69 36.16
C GLU A 582 9.10 -5.92 37.46
N THR A 583 8.16 -5.06 37.82
CA THR A 583 8.26 -4.29 39.06
C THR A 583 8.10 -5.21 40.28
N GLN A 584 7.21 -6.20 40.21
CA GLN A 584 7.05 -7.21 41.27
C GLN A 584 8.30 -8.08 41.43
N GLU A 585 8.89 -8.57 40.33
CA GLU A 585 10.14 -9.34 40.38
C GLU A 585 11.28 -8.54 41.04
N LEU A 586 11.44 -7.27 40.66
CA LEU A 586 12.44 -6.38 41.26
C LEU A 586 12.21 -6.11 42.75
N ILE A 587 10.94 -6.06 43.18
CA ILE A 587 10.57 -5.89 44.59
C ILE A 587 10.88 -7.17 45.37
N GLU A 588 10.53 -8.34 44.81
CA GLU A 588 10.77 -9.64 45.46
C GLU A 588 12.26 -9.93 45.64
N GLU A 589 13.11 -9.61 44.65
CA GLU A 589 14.57 -9.75 44.76
C GLU A 589 15.16 -8.90 45.90
N LYS A 590 14.57 -7.74 46.21
CA LYS A 590 15.05 -6.81 47.24
C LYS A 590 14.56 -7.13 48.65
N ARG A 591 13.56 -8.00 48.82
CA ARG A 591 13.00 -8.30 50.14
C ARG A 591 13.90 -9.25 50.91
N HIS A 592 14.64 -8.71 51.87
CA HIS A 592 15.28 -9.48 52.95
C HIS A 592 14.64 -9.08 54.27
N TYR A 593 13.94 -10.01 54.92
CA TYR A 593 13.28 -9.75 56.18
C TYR A 593 14.32 -9.64 57.30
N VAL A 594 14.51 -8.44 57.84
CA VAL A 594 15.40 -8.18 58.97
C VAL A 594 14.57 -7.65 60.13
N LYS A 595 14.65 -8.32 61.29
CA LYS A 595 13.96 -7.89 62.50
C LYS A 595 14.38 -6.46 62.87
N PRO A 596 13.45 -5.50 63.03
CA PRO A 596 13.80 -4.09 63.22
C PRO A 596 14.49 -3.85 64.57
N SER A 597 15.74 -3.38 64.54
CA SER A 597 16.48 -2.98 65.74
C SER A 597 16.16 -1.53 66.14
N LYS A 598 16.26 -1.20 67.45
CA LYS A 598 16.05 0.17 67.95
C LYS A 598 16.93 1.22 67.24
N ARG A 599 18.16 0.86 66.86
CA ARG A 599 19.09 1.75 66.12
C ARG A 599 18.64 1.97 64.68
N ALA A 600 18.20 0.92 63.99
CA ALA A 600 17.70 1.00 62.62
C ALA A 600 16.44 1.87 62.54
N VAL A 601 15.51 1.70 63.48
CA VAL A 601 14.27 2.49 63.55
C VAL A 601 14.55 3.95 63.90
N ARG A 602 15.52 4.24 64.78
CA ARG A 602 15.92 5.63 65.06
C ARG A 602 16.49 6.33 63.83
N LEU A 603 17.33 5.64 63.05
CA LEU A 603 17.86 6.18 61.79
C LEU A 603 16.76 6.39 60.76
N LEU A 604 15.80 5.46 60.66
CA LEU A 604 14.66 5.56 59.77
C LEU A 604 13.72 6.73 60.15
N ILE A 605 13.46 6.93 61.44
CA ILE A 605 12.69 8.09 61.95
C ILE A 605 13.39 9.41 61.57
N ASN A 606 14.71 9.49 61.76
CA ASN A 606 15.48 10.70 61.42
C ASN A 606 15.48 10.96 59.91
N ASN A 607 15.71 9.94 59.08
CA ASN A 607 15.75 10.07 57.63
C ASN A 607 14.38 10.41 57.02
N LEU A 608 13.28 9.86 57.56
CA LEU A 608 11.93 10.21 57.13
C LEU A 608 11.52 11.61 57.59
N SER A 609 11.99 12.03 58.77
CA SER A 609 11.74 13.38 59.26
C SER A 609 12.45 14.44 58.43
N SER A 610 13.64 14.15 57.89
CA SER A 610 14.33 15.02 56.93
C SER A 610 13.66 15.02 55.56
N LEU A 611 13.17 13.87 55.06
CA LEU A 611 12.43 13.80 53.78
C LEU A 611 11.16 14.67 53.77
N TRP A 612 10.44 14.74 54.89
CA TRP A 612 9.26 15.60 55.02
C TRP A 612 9.58 17.08 55.23
N ALA A 613 10.82 17.43 55.57
CA ALA A 613 11.29 18.81 55.55
C ALA A 613 11.57 19.32 54.13
N GLU A 614 11.86 18.41 53.18
CA GLU A 614 12.20 18.72 51.78
C GLU A 614 10.99 18.80 50.82
N LYS A 615 9.74 18.67 51.29
CA LYS A 615 8.52 18.59 50.44
C LYS A 615 8.65 17.56 49.31
N THR A 616 8.58 16.29 49.65
CA THR A 616 8.57 15.20 48.67
C THR A 616 7.16 15.03 48.10
N GLN A 617 7.00 15.34 46.81
CA GLN A 617 5.77 15.16 46.06
C GLN A 617 5.95 14.09 44.96
N PRO A 618 4.86 13.48 44.46
CA PRO A 618 4.92 12.61 43.29
C PRO A 618 5.63 13.32 42.13
N HIS A 619 6.36 12.56 41.30
CA HIS A 619 7.19 13.14 40.23
C HIS A 619 6.43 14.05 39.23
N ASP A 620 5.08 14.03 39.19
CA ASP A 620 4.26 14.96 38.39
C ASP A 620 4.23 16.39 38.95
N GLU A 621 4.16 16.56 40.26
CA GLU A 621 4.02 17.89 40.87
C GLU A 621 5.34 18.66 40.81
N LEU A 622 6.46 17.94 40.83
CA LEU A 622 7.81 18.50 40.69
C LEU A 622 8.10 18.97 39.25
N ALA A 623 7.50 18.33 38.23
CA ALA A 623 7.61 18.76 36.83
C ALA A 623 6.69 19.95 36.53
N LYS A 624 5.44 19.92 37.01
CA LYS A 624 4.48 21.02 36.85
C LYS A 624 4.86 22.27 37.63
N GLN A 625 5.47 22.14 38.82
CA GLN A 625 6.00 23.30 39.56
C GLN A 625 7.18 23.94 38.83
N LYS A 626 8.06 23.16 38.20
CA LYS A 626 9.16 23.70 37.39
C LYS A 626 8.66 24.43 36.13
N GLU A 627 7.67 23.89 35.43
CA GLU A 627 7.04 24.58 34.29
C GLU A 627 6.33 25.87 34.73
N GLN A 628 5.65 25.86 35.88
CA GLN A 628 5.00 27.07 36.43
C GLN A 628 6.00 28.11 36.96
N GLU A 629 7.13 27.69 37.53
CA GLU A 629 8.21 28.58 37.95
C GLU A 629 8.93 29.21 36.75
N GLU A 630 9.18 28.44 35.68
CA GLU A 630 9.73 28.95 34.40
C GLU A 630 8.77 29.93 33.70
N GLU A 631 7.47 29.63 33.64
CA GLU A 631 6.46 30.56 33.10
C GLU A 631 6.35 31.85 33.92
N GLN A 632 6.44 31.78 35.25
CA GLN A 632 6.44 32.97 36.12
C GLN A 632 7.73 33.78 36.02
N THR A 633 8.88 33.15 35.75
CA THR A 633 10.13 33.90 35.54
C THR A 633 10.12 34.63 34.21
N ILE A 634 9.54 34.04 33.16
CA ILE A 634 9.38 34.68 31.84
C ILE A 634 8.39 35.86 31.89
N PHE A 635 7.37 35.80 32.75
CA PHE A 635 6.41 36.91 32.95
C PHE A 635 6.90 38.00 33.93
N SER A 636 8.07 37.84 34.56
CA SER A 636 8.65 38.80 35.52
C SER A 636 9.96 39.45 35.04
N MET A 637 10.39 39.13 33.81
CA MET A 637 11.33 39.94 33.00
C MET A 637 10.53 40.76 31.99
#